data_AF-A0A845FBY5-F1
#
_entry.id   AF-A0A845FBY5-F1
#
_cell.length_a   1.000
_cell.length_b   1.000
_cell.length_c   1.000
_cell.angle_alpha   90.00
_cell.angle_beta   90.00
_cell.angle_gamma   90.00
#
_symmetry.space_group_name_H-M   'P 1'
#
loop_
_entity.id
_entity.type
_entity.pdbx_description
1 polymer ?
#
loop_
_entity_poly.entity_id
_entity_poly.type
_entity_poly.pdbx_seq_one_letter_code
_entity_poly.pdbx_strand_id
1 'polypeptide(L)'
;MTQVNIKTTFKRRFYILILHSNKAVFCKDPTLLATTCHILYIILYNIYIDNSMKKVNNLENKIIAPLLTDTLPSEIPIIFSIKTFHDYIINHIEEWNNIDFRGNEKNSNRKMNLLKFSIPFSFLVNKNNSEFRKIDLVHPLGLLQMAKFLEQFNGLIVNYFDQNNVFSIRVPLGLNNTYKKIPKKYIEELNWVLTPEKEDNNSDRDKFLRNYFNLGAFPRITDFYKSYYLKHLEQKYTYLTKLDFSNCFDRIYTHSIDWAYYGSKSIAKDNISNSLSRFSGILDKLTQSINYNETNGIVVGPEFSRTVADVVLCRIDNLIYDESLKEGYVHKRDYEIIRYIDDYFIFTKNFTTAEKLEGIVNKVSIKYKMNVNKSKKVVERKPFLRSHLWVTKVKDALEKLLNFLKKKDLGFYKYGYNNFYDDIRLIIHEYEEHSVYIISYIISTLENKIIYIINDLLKLNDNDLIYYHFSRILDLLMYIIGFSVKYENVLKVNRITILLQKKTSVIEKNMDDLIYKKYFNFLKYNSDKFIDLTNVIILLTFNNNNLPREFLIEILKRNESYFSLSVITYYIINKKDGCIYYKSVVDEINVIVEKYIEQAIKRFSVNINKSDKGKYDGIDGFLLSDYFYILHDLYSSGILNNKNLGEINKIKSKISTKKDAKGMELYNLFLGYIANFDKPFMDWEANFDEIFKQSLIRKHKSKFSY
;
A
#
# COMPACT_ATOMS: atom_id res chain seq x y z
N MET A 1 17.35 37.91 -25.83
CA MET A 1 18.31 38.88 -26.39
C MET A 1 19.59 38.82 -25.58
N THR A 2 20.63 38.17 -26.10
CA THR A 2 22.05 38.42 -25.78
C THR A 2 22.88 37.59 -26.77
N GLN A 3 23.26 38.23 -27.88
CA GLN A 3 24.27 37.73 -28.80
C GLN A 3 25.63 37.76 -28.10
N VAL A 4 26.36 36.65 -28.10
CA VAL A 4 27.81 36.66 -27.87
C VAL A 4 28.48 36.49 -29.23
N ASN A 5 29.01 37.61 -29.73
CA ASN A 5 29.88 37.73 -30.89
C ASN A 5 31.24 37.09 -30.58
N ILE A 6 31.72 36.20 -31.45
CA ILE A 6 33.15 35.87 -31.51
C ILE A 6 33.58 35.91 -32.98
N LYS A 7 34.18 37.04 -33.37
CA LYS A 7 34.96 37.19 -34.61
C LYS A 7 36.46 37.10 -34.24
N THR A 8 37.16 36.18 -34.93
CA THR A 8 38.57 36.26 -35.41
C THR A 8 39.61 36.87 -34.46
N THR A 9 40.73 36.25 -34.09
CA THR A 9 41.77 35.56 -34.88
C THR A 9 42.84 35.12 -33.86
N PHE A 10 43.45 33.93 -33.95
CA PHE A 10 44.91 33.75 -33.76
C PHE A 10 45.29 32.27 -33.94
N LYS A 11 46.14 32.03 -34.95
CA LYS A 11 46.82 30.78 -35.26
C LYS A 11 47.66 30.31 -34.06
N ARG A 12 47.33 29.16 -33.44
CA ARG A 12 48.30 28.15 -32.96
C ARG A 12 47.57 26.91 -32.41
N ARG A 13 47.93 25.76 -32.99
CA ARG A 13 47.53 24.35 -32.76
C ARG A 13 46.76 24.05 -31.45
N PHE A 14 45.48 23.69 -31.57
CA PHE A 14 44.76 22.95 -30.54
C PHE A 14 45.09 21.45 -30.65
N TYR A 15 45.62 20.87 -29.58
CA TYR A 15 45.77 19.43 -29.39
C TYR A 15 44.63 18.95 -28.48
N ILE A 16 43.82 17.99 -28.93
CA ILE A 16 42.85 17.29 -28.07
C ILE A 16 43.35 15.86 -27.85
N LEU A 17 43.64 15.52 -26.59
CA LEU A 17 43.92 14.14 -26.17
C LEU A 17 42.58 13.38 -26.06
N ILE A 18 42.38 12.36 -26.89
CA ILE A 18 41.27 11.40 -26.73
C ILE A 18 41.82 10.19 -25.97
N LEU A 19 41.44 10.03 -24.70
CA LEU A 19 41.79 8.87 -23.89
C LEU A 19 40.68 7.82 -24.00
N HIS A 20 40.81 6.93 -24.98
CA HIS A 20 40.25 5.58 -24.86
C HIS A 20 41.24 4.59 -25.51
N SER A 21 41.86 3.75 -24.68
CA SER A 21 42.93 2.79 -25.00
C SER A 21 44.30 3.43 -25.34
N ASN A 22 45.38 2.78 -24.91
CA ASN A 22 46.76 3.31 -24.87
C ASN A 22 47.45 3.53 -26.24
N LYS A 23 46.80 4.18 -27.21
CA LYS A 23 47.45 4.65 -28.45
C LYS A 23 46.89 5.99 -28.90
N ALA A 24 47.74 7.02 -28.92
CA ALA A 24 47.42 8.32 -29.49
C ALA A 24 47.43 8.24 -31.03
N VAL A 25 46.30 8.54 -31.67
CA VAL A 25 46.19 8.64 -33.13
C VAL A 25 46.12 10.12 -33.52
N PHE A 26 47.07 10.58 -34.33
CA PHE A 26 47.16 11.97 -34.79
C PHE A 26 46.39 12.14 -36.11
N CYS A 27 45.33 12.95 -36.12
CA CYS A 27 44.62 13.32 -37.34
C CYS A 27 45.13 14.69 -37.86
N LYS A 28 45.60 14.76 -39.11
CA LYS A 28 46.14 15.98 -39.75
C LYS A 28 45.14 16.73 -40.64
N ASP A 29 43.93 16.20 -40.82
CA ASP A 29 42.92 16.77 -41.72
C ASP A 29 41.96 17.72 -40.94
N PRO A 30 41.98 19.04 -41.20
CA PRO A 30 41.18 20.02 -40.47
C PRO A 30 39.67 19.80 -40.61
N THR A 31 39.24 19.29 -41.78
CA THR A 31 37.84 19.03 -42.10
C THR A 31 37.32 17.83 -41.34
N LEU A 32 38.11 16.75 -41.27
CA LEU A 32 37.75 15.57 -40.48
C LEU A 32 37.72 15.89 -38.99
N LEU A 33 38.66 16.71 -38.49
CA LEU A 33 38.70 17.15 -37.10
C LEU A 33 37.45 17.97 -36.72
N ALA A 34 37.01 18.89 -37.59
CA ALA A 34 35.82 19.71 -37.37
C ALA A 34 34.55 18.85 -37.31
N THR A 35 34.38 17.91 -38.23
CA THR A 35 33.23 16.99 -38.27
C THR A 35 33.21 16.09 -37.03
N THR A 36 34.37 15.57 -36.62
CA THR A 36 34.48 14.70 -35.44
C THR A 36 34.18 15.46 -34.15
N CYS A 37 34.66 16.70 -34.02
CA CYS A 37 34.35 17.57 -32.88
C CYS A 37 32.86 17.96 -32.84
N HIS A 38 32.24 18.19 -34.00
CA HIS A 38 30.81 18.51 -34.08
C HIS A 38 29.94 17.32 -33.66
N ILE A 39 30.29 16.10 -34.08
CA ILE A 39 29.62 14.86 -33.66
C ILE A 39 29.80 14.63 -32.15
N LEU A 40 31.01 14.80 -31.62
CA LEU A 40 31.28 14.70 -30.17
C LEU A 40 30.51 15.74 -29.36
N TYR A 41 30.39 16.97 -29.86
CA TYR A 41 29.60 18.02 -29.23
C TYR A 41 28.11 17.65 -29.20
N ILE A 42 27.54 17.14 -30.30
CA ILE A 42 26.16 16.68 -30.35
C ILE A 42 25.93 15.51 -29.38
N ILE A 43 26.84 14.54 -29.31
CA ILE A 43 26.75 13.41 -28.39
C ILE A 43 26.82 13.90 -26.93
N LEU A 44 27.78 14.75 -26.59
CA LEU A 44 27.92 15.30 -25.23
C LEU A 44 26.74 16.19 -24.84
N TYR A 45 26.21 16.98 -25.78
CA TYR A 45 25.02 17.79 -25.58
C TYR A 45 23.78 16.92 -25.35
N ASN A 46 23.58 15.85 -26.14
CA ASN A 46 22.49 14.91 -25.94
C ASN A 46 22.63 14.16 -24.60
N ILE A 47 23.83 13.74 -24.21
CA ILE A 47 24.09 13.13 -22.89
C ILE A 47 23.82 14.12 -21.75
N TYR A 48 24.19 15.39 -21.93
CA TYR A 48 23.92 16.45 -20.93
C TYR A 48 22.42 16.72 -20.81
N ILE A 49 21.70 16.84 -21.93
CA ILE A 49 20.25 17.02 -21.95
C ILE A 49 19.56 15.81 -21.32
N ASP A 50 19.92 14.58 -21.69
CA ASP A 50 19.38 13.35 -21.08
C ASP A 50 19.62 13.30 -19.57
N ASN A 51 20.82 13.66 -19.12
CA ASN A 51 21.14 13.68 -17.69
C ASN A 51 20.41 14.81 -16.95
N SER A 52 20.20 15.96 -17.60
CA SER A 52 19.43 17.08 -17.04
C SER A 52 17.95 16.74 -16.93
N MET A 53 17.36 16.13 -17.97
CA MET A 53 15.98 15.64 -17.97
C MET A 53 15.77 14.52 -16.95
N LYS A 54 16.72 13.57 -16.83
CA LYS A 54 16.69 12.55 -15.76
C LYS A 54 16.75 13.17 -14.36
N LYS A 55 17.49 14.27 -14.18
CA LYS A 55 17.60 14.97 -12.89
C LYS A 55 16.31 15.73 -12.54
N VAL A 56 15.68 16.37 -13.53
CA VAL A 56 14.38 17.05 -13.38
C VAL A 56 13.27 16.01 -13.11
N ASN A 57 13.17 14.95 -13.91
CA ASN A 57 12.22 13.86 -13.70
C ASN A 57 12.39 13.21 -12.32
N ASN A 58 13.63 13.04 -11.83
CA ASN A 58 13.88 12.53 -10.47
C ASN A 58 13.46 13.50 -9.36
N LEU A 59 13.39 14.80 -9.62
CA LEU A 59 12.91 15.80 -8.67
C LEU A 59 11.38 15.85 -8.65
N GLU A 60 10.75 15.84 -9.82
CA GLU A 60 9.29 15.83 -9.98
C GLU A 60 8.67 14.54 -9.42
N ASN A 61 9.31 13.39 -9.68
CA ASN A 61 8.93 12.12 -9.07
C ASN A 61 9.00 12.14 -7.53
N LYS A 62 9.84 13.00 -6.92
CA LYS A 62 9.91 13.14 -5.46
C LYS A 62 8.79 14.01 -4.90
N ILE A 63 8.37 15.01 -5.65
CA ILE A 63 7.28 15.94 -5.28
C ILE A 63 5.96 15.16 -5.19
N ILE A 64 5.70 14.27 -6.15
CA ILE A 64 4.43 13.52 -6.24
C ILE A 64 4.57 12.09 -5.67
N ALA A 65 5.75 11.72 -5.15
CA ALA A 65 6.00 10.42 -4.52
C ALA A 65 4.96 9.98 -3.47
N PRO A 66 4.40 10.86 -2.61
CA PRO A 66 3.38 10.46 -1.64
C PRO A 66 2.21 9.70 -2.26
N LEU A 67 1.84 10.05 -3.50
CA LEU A 67 0.75 9.41 -4.23
C LEU A 67 0.99 7.89 -4.39
N LEU A 68 2.23 7.45 -4.59
CA LEU A 68 2.56 6.02 -4.79
C LEU A 68 2.93 5.28 -3.49
N THR A 69 3.09 5.98 -2.38
CA THR A 69 3.64 5.41 -1.13
C THR A 69 2.71 5.51 0.07
N ASP A 70 1.98 6.62 0.23
CA ASP A 70 1.35 6.96 1.51
C ASP A 70 -0.18 7.14 1.43
N THR A 71 -0.76 7.13 0.22
CA THR A 71 -2.19 7.41 0.00
C THR A 71 -3.06 6.18 -0.23
N LEU A 72 -2.50 5.01 -0.55
CA LEU A 72 -3.28 3.79 -0.80
C LEU A 72 -3.25 2.80 0.38
N PRO A 73 -4.35 2.06 0.62
CA PRO A 73 -4.33 0.87 1.46
C PRO A 73 -3.52 -0.26 0.79
N SER A 74 -3.12 -1.26 1.58
CA SER A 74 -2.36 -2.40 1.07
C SER A 74 -3.24 -3.53 0.52
N GLU A 75 -4.47 -3.62 1.00
CA GLU A 75 -5.45 -4.68 0.75
C GLU A 75 -6.26 -4.46 -0.54
N ILE A 76 -5.60 -4.03 -1.62
CA ILE A 76 -6.20 -3.75 -2.94
C ILE A 76 -5.84 -4.83 -3.95
N PRO A 77 -6.70 -5.25 -4.89
CA PRO A 77 -6.32 -6.22 -5.93
C PRO A 77 -4.99 -5.88 -6.61
N ILE A 78 -4.20 -6.89 -6.98
CA ILE A 78 -2.87 -6.66 -7.55
C ILE A 78 -2.89 -5.91 -8.90
N ILE A 79 -3.99 -6.03 -9.63
CA ILE A 79 -4.28 -5.32 -10.88
C ILE A 79 -4.73 -3.86 -10.67
N PHE A 80 -4.98 -3.42 -9.43
CA PHE A 80 -5.25 -2.01 -9.16
C PHE A 80 -3.94 -1.22 -9.12
N SER A 81 -3.89 -0.15 -9.92
CA SER A 81 -2.72 0.71 -10.08
C SER A 81 -3.13 2.17 -10.25
N ILE A 82 -2.39 3.06 -9.62
CA ILE A 82 -2.49 4.52 -9.78
C ILE A 82 -1.30 5.09 -10.55
N LYS A 83 -0.51 4.23 -11.19
CA LYS A 83 0.70 4.64 -11.90
C LYS A 83 0.38 5.57 -13.08
N THR A 84 -0.62 5.22 -13.88
CA THR A 84 -1.14 6.05 -14.97
C THR A 84 -1.64 7.41 -14.47
N PHE A 85 -2.30 7.44 -13.32
CA PHE A 85 -2.74 8.67 -12.67
C PHE A 85 -1.56 9.52 -12.19
N HIS A 86 -0.57 8.89 -11.55
CA HIS A 86 0.68 9.56 -11.15
C HIS A 86 1.43 10.15 -12.36
N ASP A 87 1.60 9.39 -13.43
CA ASP A 87 2.30 9.82 -14.64
C ASP A 87 1.55 10.97 -15.34
N TYR A 88 0.22 10.96 -15.28
CA TYR A 88 -0.60 12.09 -15.73
C TYR A 88 -0.31 13.38 -14.95
N ILE A 89 -0.19 13.30 -13.61
CA ILE A 89 0.12 14.48 -12.78
C ILE A 89 1.54 15.00 -13.05
N ILE A 90 2.51 14.12 -13.29
CA ILE A 90 3.86 14.52 -13.72
C ILE A 90 3.79 15.32 -15.02
N ASN A 91 3.00 14.86 -15.99
CA ASN A 91 2.82 15.58 -17.25
C ASN A 91 2.10 16.94 -17.09
N HIS A 92 1.46 17.19 -15.93
CA HIS A 92 0.79 18.45 -15.59
C HIS A 92 1.45 19.11 -14.36
N ILE A 93 2.77 18.95 -14.21
CA ILE A 93 3.52 19.43 -13.05
C ILE A 93 3.43 20.95 -12.85
N GLU A 94 3.31 21.73 -13.92
CA GLU A 94 3.15 23.19 -13.82
C GLU A 94 1.84 23.57 -13.12
N GLU A 95 0.73 22.91 -13.50
CA GLU A 95 -0.57 23.08 -12.85
C GLU A 95 -0.50 22.64 -11.40
N TRP A 96 0.17 21.51 -11.12
CA TRP A 96 0.39 21.00 -9.77
C TRP A 96 1.18 21.98 -8.89
N ASN A 97 2.25 22.59 -9.42
CA ASN A 97 3.10 23.52 -8.69
C ASN A 97 2.40 24.85 -8.37
N ASN A 98 1.42 25.25 -9.18
CA ASN A 98 0.62 26.46 -8.96
C ASN A 98 -0.41 26.32 -7.81
N ILE A 99 -0.61 25.10 -7.30
CA ILE A 99 -1.54 24.82 -6.21
C ILE A 99 -0.84 25.09 -4.88
N ASP A 100 -1.47 25.92 -4.04
CA ASP A 100 -0.95 26.20 -2.71
C ASP A 100 -2.04 26.27 -1.63
N PHE A 101 -1.98 25.34 -0.67
CA PHE A 101 -2.84 25.35 0.51
C PHE A 101 -2.49 26.48 1.48
N ARG A 102 -1.28 27.06 1.40
CA ARG A 102 -0.83 28.15 2.28
C ARG A 102 -1.30 29.55 1.85
N GLY A 103 -1.81 29.73 0.63
CA GLY A 103 -2.09 31.05 0.03
C GLY A 103 -2.89 32.05 0.89
N ASN A 104 -2.74 33.34 0.56
CA ASN A 104 -3.15 34.52 1.35
C ASN A 104 -4.52 34.42 2.06
N GLU A 105 -4.51 34.82 3.34
CA GLU A 105 -5.60 34.76 4.32
C GLU A 105 -6.93 35.40 3.88
N LYS A 106 -6.91 36.28 2.86
CA LYS A 106 -8.08 37.04 2.42
C LYS A 106 -9.13 36.23 1.63
N ASN A 107 -8.87 34.97 1.28
CA ASN A 107 -9.81 34.13 0.51
C ASN A 107 -9.98 32.72 1.11
N SER A 108 -10.58 32.61 2.29
CA SER A 108 -10.99 31.33 2.90
C SER A 108 -11.81 30.44 1.95
N ASN A 109 -12.65 31.04 1.11
CA ASN A 109 -13.42 30.36 0.07
C ASN A 109 -12.54 29.59 -0.93
N ARG A 110 -11.33 30.07 -1.25
CA ARG A 110 -10.42 29.37 -2.17
C ARG A 110 -9.92 28.05 -1.58
N LYS A 111 -9.54 28.05 -0.30
CA LYS A 111 -9.03 26.86 0.39
C LYS A 111 -10.11 25.81 0.61
N MET A 112 -11.32 26.25 0.92
CA MET A 112 -12.48 25.37 1.05
C MET A 112 -12.86 24.69 -0.27
N ASN A 113 -12.64 25.37 -1.40
CA ASN A 113 -12.82 24.77 -2.73
C ASN A 113 -11.71 23.76 -3.07
N LEU A 114 -10.47 23.99 -2.62
CA LEU A 114 -9.35 23.07 -2.86
C LEU A 114 -9.51 21.77 -2.06
N LEU A 115 -10.06 21.88 -0.84
CA LEU A 115 -10.42 20.78 0.04
C LEU A 115 -11.88 20.34 -0.17
N LYS A 116 -12.25 20.12 -1.44
CA LYS A 116 -13.55 19.58 -1.80
C LYS A 116 -13.71 18.15 -1.26
N PHE A 117 -14.91 17.83 -0.81
CA PHE A 117 -15.19 16.51 -0.26
C PHE A 117 -15.22 15.43 -1.34
N SER A 118 -14.92 14.20 -0.93
CA SER A 118 -15.09 12.98 -1.72
C SER A 118 -15.46 11.81 -0.80
N ILE A 119 -16.10 10.79 -1.36
CA ILE A 119 -16.50 9.58 -0.65
C ILE A 119 -15.49 8.48 -0.97
N PRO A 120 -14.79 7.92 0.04
CA PRO A 120 -13.91 6.78 -0.18
C PRO A 120 -14.75 5.52 -0.46
N PHE A 121 -14.19 4.58 -1.20
CA PHE A 121 -14.78 3.25 -1.36
C PHE A 121 -14.38 2.37 -0.16
N SER A 122 -15.32 2.14 0.76
CA SER A 122 -15.09 1.31 1.95
C SER A 122 -15.35 -0.18 1.67
N PHE A 123 -14.47 -1.05 2.13
CA PHE A 123 -14.60 -2.51 2.01
C PHE A 123 -14.15 -3.21 3.30
N LEU A 124 -14.59 -4.46 3.47
CA LEU A 124 -14.28 -5.27 4.64
C LEU A 124 -13.20 -6.30 4.32
N VAL A 125 -12.19 -6.40 5.18
CA VAL A 125 -11.14 -7.41 5.13
C VAL A 125 -11.09 -8.20 6.42
N ASN A 126 -10.61 -9.43 6.35
CA ASN A 126 -10.59 -10.30 7.51
C ASN A 126 -9.52 -9.88 8.55
N LYS A 127 -9.94 -9.65 9.81
CA LYS A 127 -9.03 -9.22 10.89
C LYS A 127 -8.53 -10.41 11.70
N ASN A 128 -9.44 -11.28 12.12
CA ASN A 128 -9.22 -12.53 12.84
C ASN A 128 -10.31 -13.55 12.44
N ASN A 129 -10.53 -14.65 13.18
CA ASN A 129 -11.48 -15.67 12.75
C ASN A 129 -12.96 -15.25 12.81
N SER A 130 -13.30 -14.18 13.53
CA SER A 130 -14.68 -13.76 13.79
C SER A 130 -14.99 -12.30 13.46
N GLU A 131 -13.98 -11.46 13.25
CA GLU A 131 -14.13 -10.03 13.02
C GLU A 131 -13.58 -9.60 11.65
N PHE A 132 -14.31 -8.69 11.02
CA PHE A 132 -13.86 -7.95 9.86
C PHE A 132 -13.37 -6.56 10.27
N ARG A 133 -12.46 -6.00 9.47
CA ARG A 133 -11.98 -4.62 9.57
C ARG A 133 -12.43 -3.85 8.32
N LYS A 134 -12.99 -2.66 8.53
CA LYS A 134 -13.25 -1.70 7.45
C LYS A 134 -11.93 -1.05 7.01
N ILE A 135 -11.69 -1.04 5.70
CA ILE A 135 -10.59 -0.36 5.02
C ILE A 135 -11.19 0.54 3.95
N ASP A 136 -10.55 1.67 3.68
CA ASP A 136 -11.01 2.69 2.75
C ASP A 136 -10.03 2.85 1.59
N LEU A 137 -10.53 2.65 0.37
CA LEU A 137 -9.86 3.12 -0.85
C LEU A 137 -10.23 4.59 -1.05
N VAL A 138 -9.30 5.48 -0.73
CA VAL A 138 -9.52 6.93 -0.85
C VAL A 138 -9.74 7.31 -2.32
N HIS A 139 -10.80 8.10 -2.56
CA HIS A 139 -11.17 8.62 -3.87
C HIS A 139 -10.00 9.34 -4.57
N PRO A 140 -9.87 9.32 -5.91
CA PRO A 140 -8.70 9.89 -6.59
C PRO A 140 -8.46 11.37 -6.29
N LEU A 141 -9.51 12.19 -6.14
CA LEU A 141 -9.37 13.57 -5.66
C LEU A 141 -8.74 13.62 -4.27
N GLY A 142 -9.18 12.77 -3.34
CA GLY A 142 -8.61 12.67 -2.01
C GLY A 142 -7.14 12.26 -2.02
N LEU A 143 -6.75 11.36 -2.94
CA LEU A 143 -5.34 10.99 -3.16
C LEU A 143 -4.50 12.22 -3.55
N LEU A 144 -5.00 13.06 -4.49
CA LEU A 144 -4.33 14.31 -4.88
C LEU A 144 -4.22 15.29 -3.71
N GLN A 145 -5.30 15.45 -2.94
CA GLN A 145 -5.32 16.35 -1.78
C GLN A 145 -4.33 15.92 -0.69
N MET A 146 -4.26 14.62 -0.38
CA MET A 146 -3.29 14.04 0.54
C MET A 146 -1.86 14.22 0.04
N ALA A 147 -1.60 13.89 -1.23
CA ALA A 147 -0.27 14.00 -1.82
C ALA A 147 0.21 15.46 -1.83
N LYS A 148 -0.65 16.40 -2.23
CA LYS A 148 -0.33 17.84 -2.22
C LYS A 148 -0.09 18.34 -0.80
N PHE A 149 -0.86 17.88 0.18
CA PHE A 149 -0.65 18.26 1.57
C PHE A 149 0.71 17.78 2.07
N LEU A 150 1.06 16.51 1.84
CA LEU A 150 2.34 15.95 2.25
C LEU A 150 3.52 16.67 1.59
N GLU A 151 3.43 16.99 0.29
CA GLU A 151 4.44 17.78 -0.42
C GLU A 151 4.68 19.15 0.23
N GLN A 152 3.61 19.87 0.57
CA GLN A 152 3.72 21.25 1.07
C GLN A 152 4.08 21.36 2.55
N PHE A 153 3.70 20.35 3.34
CA PHE A 153 3.81 20.39 4.80
C PHE A 153 4.74 19.34 5.39
N ASN A 154 5.46 18.56 4.58
CA ASN A 154 6.41 17.54 5.05
C ASN A 154 7.37 18.04 6.15
N GLY A 155 7.96 19.23 5.99
CA GLY A 155 8.89 19.81 6.96
C GLY A 155 8.22 20.14 8.28
N LEU A 156 6.97 20.63 8.26
CA LEU A 156 6.21 20.89 9.48
C LEU A 156 5.82 19.59 10.20
N ILE A 157 5.49 18.55 9.44
CA ILE A 157 5.20 17.22 10.01
C ILE A 157 6.44 16.68 10.73
N VAL A 158 7.60 16.68 10.07
CA VAL A 158 8.86 16.22 10.66
C VAL A 158 9.22 17.04 11.90
N ASN A 159 9.16 18.38 11.81
CA ASN A 159 9.47 19.26 12.94
C ASN A 159 8.51 19.05 14.12
N TYR A 160 7.22 18.82 13.86
CA TYR A 160 6.25 18.53 14.91
C TYR A 160 6.65 17.27 15.68
N PHE A 161 6.99 16.18 14.97
CA PHE A 161 7.38 14.93 15.64
C PHE A 161 8.74 15.03 16.33
N ASP A 162 9.71 15.73 15.75
CA ASP A 162 11.02 15.97 16.37
C ASP A 162 10.88 16.69 17.73
N GLN A 163 9.97 17.66 17.82
CA GLN A 163 9.76 18.44 19.04
C GLN A 163 8.83 17.78 20.07
N ASN A 164 7.86 16.99 19.62
CA ASN A 164 6.76 16.52 20.48
C ASN A 164 6.77 15.00 20.73
N ASN A 165 7.62 14.21 20.08
CA ASN A 165 7.63 12.77 20.30
C ASN A 165 8.35 12.38 21.59
N VAL A 166 7.61 11.75 22.52
CA VAL A 166 8.18 11.29 23.81
C VAL A 166 8.15 9.77 23.95
N PHE A 167 7.08 9.10 23.51
CA PHE A 167 6.91 7.65 23.70
C PHE A 167 6.86 6.84 22.40
N SER A 168 6.50 7.45 21.26
CA SER A 168 6.32 6.68 20.03
C SER A 168 7.65 6.25 19.44
N ILE A 169 7.74 4.95 19.10
CA ILE A 169 8.90 4.36 18.43
C ILE A 169 8.78 4.36 16.91
N ARG A 170 7.65 4.83 16.38
CA ARG A 170 7.33 4.88 14.95
C ARG A 170 6.72 6.25 14.62
N VAL A 171 7.57 7.22 14.30
CA VAL A 171 7.14 8.55 13.81
C VAL A 171 7.95 8.94 12.57
N PRO A 172 7.45 9.86 11.74
CA PRO A 172 8.24 10.51 10.68
C PRO A 172 9.45 11.25 11.26
N LEU A 173 10.66 10.81 10.91
CA LEU A 173 11.93 11.45 11.33
C LEU A 173 12.56 12.32 10.24
N GLY A 174 12.08 12.21 8.99
CA GLY A 174 12.63 12.94 7.86
C GLY A 174 12.09 12.42 6.53
N LEU A 175 12.41 13.12 5.44
CA LEU A 175 12.05 12.70 4.10
C LEU A 175 12.90 11.52 3.64
N ASN A 176 12.26 10.53 3.03
CA ASN A 176 12.96 9.43 2.38
C ASN A 176 13.34 9.83 0.95
N ASN A 177 14.62 10.08 0.73
CA ASN A 177 15.14 10.48 -0.57
C ASN A 177 15.80 9.31 -1.33
N THR A 178 15.72 8.08 -0.80
CA THR A 178 16.43 6.92 -1.35
C THR A 178 15.49 6.01 -2.13
N TYR A 179 15.51 6.15 -3.45
CA TYR A 179 14.93 5.16 -4.35
C TYR A 179 15.74 3.87 -4.27
N LYS A 180 15.05 2.75 -4.02
CA LYS A 180 15.70 1.44 -3.96
C LYS A 180 15.54 0.72 -5.28
N LYS A 181 16.63 0.14 -5.76
CA LYS A 181 16.56 -0.93 -6.78
C LYS A 181 15.96 -2.17 -6.13
N ILE A 182 15.27 -2.98 -6.93
CA ILE A 182 14.84 -4.31 -6.54
C ILE A 182 16.10 -5.11 -6.06
N PRO A 183 16.12 -5.65 -4.83
CA PRO A 183 17.26 -6.44 -4.36
C PRO A 183 17.58 -7.63 -5.25
N LYS A 184 18.87 -7.97 -5.37
CA LYS A 184 19.38 -9.07 -6.22
C LYS A 184 18.59 -10.37 -6.05
N LYS A 185 18.28 -10.77 -4.82
CA LYS A 185 17.46 -11.96 -4.52
C LYS A 185 16.11 -11.97 -5.24
N TYR A 186 15.46 -10.80 -5.39
CA TYR A 186 14.18 -10.71 -6.08
C TYR A 186 14.32 -10.64 -7.59
N ILE A 187 15.44 -10.10 -8.08
CA ILE A 187 15.80 -10.21 -9.50
C ILE A 187 16.04 -11.68 -9.84
N GLU A 188 16.68 -12.45 -8.97
CA GLU A 188 16.78 -13.91 -9.12
C GLU A 188 15.39 -14.58 -9.12
N GLU A 189 14.47 -14.20 -8.21
CA GLU A 189 13.08 -14.67 -8.23
C GLU A 189 12.34 -14.32 -9.53
N LEU A 190 12.56 -13.12 -10.09
CA LEU A 190 12.01 -12.72 -11.39
C LEU A 190 12.57 -13.60 -12.51
N ASN A 191 13.89 -13.74 -12.58
CA ASN A 191 14.57 -14.56 -13.60
C ASN A 191 14.20 -16.04 -13.52
N TRP A 192 13.68 -16.50 -12.37
CA TRP A 192 13.20 -17.87 -12.19
C TRP A 192 11.84 -18.14 -12.83
N VAL A 193 11.03 -17.09 -12.99
CA VAL A 193 9.63 -17.16 -13.41
C VAL A 193 9.45 -16.59 -14.81
N LEU A 194 10.17 -15.51 -15.12
CA LEU A 194 10.16 -14.80 -16.39
C LEU A 194 11.33 -15.27 -17.25
N THR A 195 11.10 -15.50 -18.53
CA THR A 195 12.18 -15.60 -19.51
C THR A 195 12.80 -14.21 -19.66
N PRO A 196 14.12 -14.03 -19.44
CA PRO A 196 14.73 -12.73 -19.62
C PRO A 196 14.68 -12.34 -21.09
N GLU A 197 13.75 -11.47 -21.46
CA GLU A 197 13.98 -10.63 -22.63
C GLU A 197 15.23 -9.79 -22.35
N LYS A 198 16.10 -9.65 -23.36
CA LYS A 198 17.34 -8.89 -23.27
C LYS A 198 17.07 -7.37 -23.20
N GLU A 199 16.22 -6.94 -22.28
CA GLU A 199 16.13 -5.54 -21.90
C GLU A 199 17.14 -5.26 -20.79
N ASP A 200 17.83 -4.14 -20.94
CA ASP A 200 18.83 -3.67 -19.99
C ASP A 200 18.21 -3.56 -18.58
N ASN A 201 18.52 -4.53 -17.71
CA ASN A 201 18.20 -4.54 -16.26
C ASN A 201 18.76 -3.33 -15.48
N ASN A 202 19.29 -2.32 -16.19
CA ASN A 202 19.79 -1.05 -15.69
C ASN A 202 18.84 0.12 -15.91
N SER A 203 17.61 -0.11 -16.38
CA SER A 203 16.65 0.99 -16.52
C SER A 203 16.33 1.60 -15.14
N ASP A 204 16.35 2.93 -15.04
CA ASP A 204 15.90 3.66 -13.86
C ASP A 204 14.40 3.41 -13.52
N ARG A 205 13.68 2.68 -14.38
CA ARG A 205 12.25 2.32 -14.21
C ARG A 205 12.00 1.25 -13.14
N ASP A 206 13.04 0.56 -12.66
CA ASP A 206 12.93 -0.45 -11.58
C ASP A 206 13.24 0.10 -10.18
N LYS A 207 13.42 1.42 -10.08
CA LYS A 207 13.60 2.11 -8.81
C LYS A 207 12.24 2.50 -8.24
N PHE A 208 11.99 2.17 -6.98
CA PHE A 208 10.77 2.59 -6.28
C PHE A 208 11.10 3.27 -4.95
N LEU A 209 10.23 4.20 -4.56
CA LEU A 209 10.23 4.74 -3.20
C LEU A 209 9.43 3.79 -2.29
N ARG A 210 9.98 3.52 -1.11
CA ARG A 210 9.39 2.59 -0.15
C ARG A 210 8.24 3.22 0.62
N ASN A 211 8.57 4.26 1.38
CA ASN A 211 7.68 5.13 2.13
C ASN A 211 8.10 6.57 1.84
N TYR A 212 7.20 7.54 1.95
CA TYR A 212 7.54 8.94 1.80
C TYR A 212 8.43 9.47 2.94
N PHE A 213 8.11 9.09 4.18
CA PHE A 213 8.92 9.42 5.36
C PHE A 213 9.85 8.27 5.76
N ASN A 214 11.03 8.63 6.27
CA ASN A 214 11.85 7.75 7.09
C ASN A 214 11.18 7.61 8.46
N LEU A 215 10.79 6.39 8.82
CA LEU A 215 10.16 6.10 10.09
C LEU A 215 11.20 5.82 11.18
N GLY A 216 10.78 5.94 12.45
CA GLY A 216 11.55 5.62 13.64
C GLY A 216 12.19 4.23 13.69
N ALA A 217 12.99 3.99 14.73
CA ALA A 217 13.89 2.83 14.85
C ALA A 217 13.21 1.45 14.71
N PHE A 218 11.91 1.37 15.02
CA PHE A 218 11.13 0.14 14.90
C PHE A 218 9.92 0.37 13.98
N PRO A 219 10.10 0.22 12.64
CA PRO A 219 9.01 0.38 11.69
C PRO A 219 7.88 -0.65 11.90
N ARG A 220 8.20 -1.82 12.47
CA ARG A 220 7.27 -2.90 12.82
C ARG A 220 7.33 -3.20 14.31
N ILE A 221 6.21 -3.55 14.91
CA ILE A 221 6.17 -3.99 16.32
C ILE A 221 7.04 -5.23 16.58
N THR A 222 7.13 -6.14 15.61
CA THR A 222 7.97 -7.35 15.72
C THR A 222 9.47 -7.03 15.77
N ASP A 223 9.89 -5.87 15.24
CA ASP A 223 11.28 -5.41 15.34
C ASP A 223 11.57 -4.93 16.77
N PHE A 224 10.60 -4.28 17.43
CA PHE A 224 10.68 -3.93 18.85
C PHE A 224 10.75 -5.18 19.75
N TYR A 225 9.89 -6.18 19.53
CA TYR A 225 9.89 -7.42 20.33
C TYR A 225 11.22 -8.21 20.25
N LYS A 226 11.97 -8.08 19.16
CA LYS A 226 13.28 -8.74 18.99
C LYS A 226 14.45 -7.89 19.48
N SER A 227 14.21 -6.63 19.80
CA SER A 227 15.26 -5.65 20.05
C SER A 227 16.02 -5.93 21.35
N TYR A 228 17.28 -5.51 21.40
CA TYR A 228 18.03 -5.44 22.66
C TYR A 228 17.40 -4.44 23.63
N TYR A 229 16.72 -3.41 23.10
CA TYR A 229 16.03 -2.41 23.90
C TYR A 229 14.95 -3.02 24.79
N LEU A 230 14.10 -3.91 24.26
CA LEU A 230 13.12 -4.62 25.10
C LEU A 230 13.80 -5.49 26.18
N LYS A 231 14.90 -6.18 25.84
CA LYS A 231 15.66 -6.97 26.81
C LYS A 231 16.22 -6.09 27.94
N HIS A 232 16.68 -4.89 27.63
CA HIS A 232 17.13 -3.92 28.63
C HIS A 232 15.98 -3.47 29.54
N LEU A 233 14.79 -3.20 28.99
CA LEU A 233 13.60 -2.86 29.77
C LEU A 233 13.19 -4.00 30.72
N GLU A 234 13.28 -5.24 30.26
CA GLU A 234 13.01 -6.45 31.05
C GLU A 234 13.99 -6.68 32.19
N GLN A 235 15.25 -6.27 32.01
CA GLN A 235 16.24 -6.27 33.09
C GLN A 235 15.93 -5.17 34.12
N LYS A 236 15.56 -3.98 33.65
CA LYS A 236 15.36 -2.77 34.47
C LYS A 236 14.05 -2.76 35.25
N TYR A 237 12.99 -3.33 34.70
CA TYR A 237 11.63 -3.28 35.24
C TYR A 237 11.08 -4.68 35.53
N THR A 238 10.08 -4.77 36.41
CA THR A 238 9.49 -6.04 36.86
C THR A 238 8.17 -6.34 36.19
N TYR A 239 7.39 -5.31 35.87
CA TYR A 239 6.05 -5.39 35.32
C TYR A 239 5.97 -4.69 33.96
N LEU A 240 5.18 -5.27 33.06
CA LEU A 240 4.77 -4.70 31.78
C LEU A 240 3.24 -4.68 31.74
N THR A 241 2.66 -3.50 31.56
CA THR A 241 1.23 -3.34 31.28
C THR A 241 1.06 -2.91 29.83
N LYS A 242 0.33 -3.71 29.05
CA LYS A 242 -0.03 -3.43 27.66
C LYS A 242 -1.45 -2.89 27.60
N LEU A 243 -1.62 -1.74 26.95
CA LEU A 243 -2.91 -1.10 26.71
C LEU A 243 -3.07 -0.88 25.20
N ASP A 244 -4.32 -0.97 24.71
CA ASP A 244 -4.71 -0.74 23.32
C ASP A 244 -5.82 0.31 23.28
N PHE A 245 -5.91 1.15 22.25
CA PHE A 245 -7.07 2.02 22.06
C PHE A 245 -8.18 1.34 21.27
N SER A 246 -9.42 1.43 21.76
CA SER A 246 -10.57 0.88 21.05
C SER A 246 -10.84 1.64 19.74
N ASN A 247 -10.79 0.94 18.60
CA ASN A 247 -11.12 1.47 17.26
C ASN A 247 -10.45 2.83 17.00
N CYS A 248 -9.13 2.90 17.18
CA CYS A 248 -8.37 4.15 17.18
C CYS A 248 -8.74 5.09 16.02
N PHE A 249 -8.67 4.60 14.77
CA PHE A 249 -8.95 5.40 13.59
C PHE A 249 -10.40 5.90 13.52
N ASP A 250 -11.39 5.08 13.86
CA ASP A 250 -12.82 5.46 13.83
C ASP A 250 -13.19 6.44 14.96
N ARG A 251 -12.37 6.54 16.02
CA ARG A 251 -12.63 7.41 17.17
C ARG A 251 -11.90 8.74 17.15
N ILE A 252 -10.94 8.93 16.26
CA ILE A 252 -10.25 10.21 16.14
C ILE A 252 -11.29 11.27 15.74
N TYR A 253 -11.53 12.21 16.65
CA TYR A 253 -12.31 13.40 16.35
C TYR A 253 -11.43 14.36 15.56
N THR A 254 -11.82 14.71 14.34
CA THR A 254 -10.98 15.48 13.40
C THR A 254 -10.49 16.81 13.99
N HIS A 255 -11.34 17.58 14.69
CA HIS A 255 -10.91 18.81 15.39
C HIS A 255 -9.90 18.57 16.52
N SER A 256 -9.74 17.34 17.02
CA SER A 256 -8.70 17.02 17.99
C SER A 256 -7.29 17.11 17.42
N ILE A 257 -7.15 17.08 16.08
CA ILE A 257 -5.89 17.36 15.37
C ILE A 257 -5.44 18.80 15.67
N ASP A 258 -6.35 19.76 15.57
CA ASP A 258 -6.10 21.17 15.91
C ASP A 258 -5.76 21.34 17.39
N TRP A 259 -6.48 20.64 18.28
CA TRP A 259 -6.19 20.66 19.72
C TRP A 259 -4.82 20.06 20.03
N ALA A 260 -4.42 19.02 19.30
CA ALA A 260 -3.14 18.37 19.45
C ALA A 260 -2.00 19.29 19.05
N TYR A 261 -2.14 19.99 17.92
CA TYR A 261 -1.14 20.94 17.46
C TYR A 261 -0.94 22.10 18.43
N TYR A 262 -2.01 22.77 18.88
CA TYR A 262 -1.92 23.89 19.83
C TYR A 262 -1.60 23.51 21.28
N GLY A 263 -1.73 22.23 21.62
CA GLY A 263 -1.57 21.75 23.00
C GLY A 263 -2.74 22.05 23.93
N SER A 264 -3.77 22.78 23.48
CA SER A 264 -5.03 22.85 24.21
C SER A 264 -6.23 23.11 23.30
N LYS A 265 -7.39 22.62 23.75
CA LYS A 265 -8.68 22.84 23.10
C LYS A 265 -9.15 24.30 23.19
N SER A 266 -8.89 24.99 24.30
CA SER A 266 -9.27 26.39 24.46
C SER A 266 -8.49 27.28 23.48
N ILE A 267 -7.16 27.16 23.46
CA ILE A 267 -6.30 27.92 22.54
C ILE A 267 -6.70 27.67 21.08
N ALA A 268 -6.99 26.42 20.71
CA ALA A 268 -7.45 26.11 19.37
C ALA A 268 -8.78 26.80 19.01
N LYS A 269 -9.74 26.85 19.95
CA LYS A 269 -11.03 27.54 19.77
C LYS A 269 -10.88 29.05 19.69
N ASP A 270 -9.99 29.63 20.49
CA ASP A 270 -9.74 31.07 20.49
C ASP A 270 -9.09 31.52 19.16
N ASN A 271 -8.42 30.61 18.45
CA ASN A 271 -7.77 30.85 17.15
C ASN A 271 -8.56 30.30 15.94
N ILE A 272 -9.84 29.98 16.10
CA ILE A 272 -10.64 29.27 15.08
C ILE A 272 -10.83 30.07 13.79
N SER A 273 -10.85 31.41 13.88
CA SER A 273 -11.02 32.31 12.73
C SER A 273 -9.95 32.15 11.66
N ASN A 274 -8.77 31.63 12.04
CA ASN A 274 -7.61 31.41 11.17
C ASN A 274 -7.34 29.92 10.90
N SER A 275 -8.30 29.01 11.12
CA SER A 275 -8.06 27.55 11.00
C SER A 275 -7.53 27.14 9.63
N LEU A 276 -8.13 27.62 8.54
CA LEU A 276 -7.70 27.30 7.17
C LEU A 276 -6.45 28.05 6.72
N SER A 277 -5.87 28.97 7.50
CA SER A 277 -4.55 29.53 7.21
C SER A 277 -3.39 28.71 7.78
N ARG A 278 -3.69 27.71 8.61
CA ARG A 278 -2.72 27.00 9.43
C ARG A 278 -2.63 25.52 9.06
N PHE A 279 -1.44 24.96 9.24
CA PHE A 279 -1.15 23.54 9.00
C PHE A 279 -2.20 22.60 9.60
N SER A 280 -2.50 22.78 10.88
CA SER A 280 -3.38 21.88 11.63
C SER A 280 -4.85 21.97 11.18
N GLY A 281 -5.34 23.17 10.86
CA GLY A 281 -6.72 23.35 10.42
C GLY A 281 -6.92 22.94 8.96
N ILE A 282 -5.88 23.06 8.13
CA ILE A 282 -5.85 22.45 6.79
C ILE A 282 -5.86 20.93 6.91
N LEU A 283 -5.08 20.35 7.82
CA LEU A 283 -5.05 18.91 8.05
C LEU A 283 -6.41 18.38 8.53
N ASP A 284 -7.01 19.05 9.51
CA ASP A 284 -8.36 18.76 9.98
C ASP A 284 -9.36 18.77 8.83
N LYS A 285 -9.43 19.88 8.07
CA LYS A 285 -10.36 19.99 6.94
C LYS A 285 -10.11 18.96 5.84
N LEU A 286 -8.85 18.62 5.57
CA LEU A 286 -8.47 17.57 4.63
C LEU A 286 -8.96 16.19 5.09
N THR A 287 -8.77 15.84 6.37
CA THR A 287 -9.21 14.54 6.91
C THR A 287 -10.72 14.38 6.84
N GLN A 288 -11.46 15.48 7.05
CA GLN A 288 -12.90 15.52 6.80
C GLN A 288 -13.20 15.37 5.30
N SER A 289 -12.56 16.16 4.43
CA SER A 289 -12.91 16.20 3.01
C SER A 289 -12.74 14.85 2.32
N ILE A 290 -11.67 14.11 2.62
CA ILE A 290 -11.44 12.77 2.05
C ILE A 290 -12.35 11.68 2.61
N ASN A 291 -13.11 11.99 3.68
CA ASN A 291 -14.01 11.10 4.39
C ASN A 291 -15.44 11.63 4.39
N TYR A 292 -15.92 12.12 3.25
CA TYR A 292 -17.29 12.64 3.08
C TYR A 292 -17.71 13.75 4.09
N ASN A 293 -16.76 14.60 4.49
CA ASN A 293 -16.91 15.61 5.55
C ASN A 293 -17.30 15.05 6.92
N GLU A 294 -17.08 13.77 7.19
CA GLU A 294 -17.25 13.20 8.52
C GLU A 294 -16.28 13.85 9.51
N THR A 295 -16.78 14.15 10.72
CA THR A 295 -15.97 14.77 11.78
C THR A 295 -15.48 13.77 12.82
N ASN A 296 -16.05 12.57 12.82
CA ASN A 296 -15.66 11.45 13.66
C ASN A 296 -15.08 10.34 12.79
N GLY A 297 -13.85 9.96 13.10
CA GLY A 297 -13.11 8.96 12.36
C GLY A 297 -12.32 9.55 11.19
N ILE A 298 -11.23 8.87 10.85
CA ILE A 298 -10.41 9.15 9.67
C ILE A 298 -10.37 7.90 8.78
N VAL A 299 -10.12 8.08 7.48
CA VAL A 299 -10.05 6.96 6.53
C VAL A 299 -9.00 5.94 6.96
N VAL A 300 -9.33 4.66 6.87
CA VAL A 300 -8.48 3.55 7.34
C VAL A 300 -7.73 2.91 6.18
N GLY A 301 -6.42 2.71 6.32
CA GLY A 301 -5.60 2.00 5.33
C GLY A 301 -4.35 2.77 4.91
N PRO A 302 -4.46 4.02 4.44
CA PRO A 302 -3.30 4.83 4.04
C PRO A 302 -2.32 5.13 5.19
N GLU A 303 -1.02 5.20 4.89
CA GLU A 303 0.01 5.64 5.86
C GLU A 303 -0.16 7.11 6.27
N PHE A 304 -0.74 7.94 5.40
CA PHE A 304 -1.15 9.29 5.74
C PHE A 304 -2.04 9.32 7.00
N SER A 305 -3.08 8.48 7.08
CA SER A 305 -3.99 8.44 8.22
C SER A 305 -3.30 7.97 9.51
N ARG A 306 -2.29 7.11 9.40
CA ARG A 306 -1.45 6.73 10.55
C ARG A 306 -0.65 7.92 11.07
N THR A 307 -0.07 8.69 10.15
CA THR A 307 0.64 9.94 10.50
C THR A 307 -0.30 10.93 11.19
N VAL A 308 -1.54 11.07 10.71
CA VAL A 308 -2.57 11.91 11.36
C VAL A 308 -2.90 11.41 12.77
N ALA A 309 -3.10 10.09 12.94
CA ALA A 309 -3.33 9.51 14.25
C ALA A 309 -2.17 9.79 15.20
N ASP A 310 -0.93 9.63 14.74
CA ASP A 310 0.26 9.92 15.55
C ASP A 310 0.36 11.40 15.97
N VAL A 311 -0.14 12.36 15.18
CA VAL A 311 -0.20 13.77 15.61
C VAL A 311 -1.01 13.91 16.90
N VAL A 312 -2.19 13.29 16.95
CA VAL A 312 -3.09 13.31 18.12
C VAL A 312 -2.48 12.51 19.28
N LEU A 313 -1.99 11.31 19.00
CA LEU A 313 -1.44 10.42 20.02
C LEU A 313 -0.15 10.95 20.64
N CYS A 314 0.72 11.63 19.88
CA CYS A 314 1.90 12.31 20.43
C CYS A 314 1.51 13.42 21.41
N ARG A 315 0.40 14.15 21.20
CA ARG A 315 -0.07 15.10 22.21
C ARG A 315 -0.52 14.39 23.48
N ILE A 316 -1.25 13.28 23.34
CA ILE A 316 -1.66 12.45 24.49
C ILE A 316 -0.42 11.96 25.24
N ASP A 317 0.63 11.50 24.54
CA ASP A 317 1.91 11.08 25.13
C ASP A 317 2.53 12.19 26.00
N ASN A 318 2.61 13.42 25.48
CA ASN A 318 3.14 14.58 26.23
C ASN A 318 2.34 14.85 27.51
N LEU A 319 1.01 14.82 27.42
CA LEU A 319 0.16 15.05 28.58
C LEU A 319 0.28 13.92 29.62
N ILE A 320 0.46 12.68 29.18
CA ILE A 320 0.74 11.56 30.08
C ILE A 320 2.09 11.78 30.77
N TYR A 321 3.13 12.18 30.03
CA TYR A 321 4.44 12.51 30.59
C TYR A 321 4.34 13.60 31.66
N ASP A 322 3.67 14.72 31.36
CA ASP A 322 3.52 15.86 32.28
C ASP A 322 2.72 15.49 33.54
N GLU A 323 1.59 14.79 33.39
CA GLU A 323 0.78 14.37 34.54
C GLU A 323 1.50 13.33 35.39
N SER A 324 2.31 12.44 34.79
CA SER A 324 3.12 11.47 35.54
C SER A 324 4.17 12.18 36.39
N LEU A 325 4.82 13.22 35.85
CA LEU A 325 5.80 14.01 36.57
C LEU A 325 5.17 14.77 37.75
N LYS A 326 3.97 15.34 37.57
CA LYS A 326 3.22 16.01 38.66
C LYS A 326 2.88 15.06 39.82
N GLU A 327 2.61 13.79 39.52
CA GLU A 327 2.39 12.74 40.51
C GLU A 327 3.70 12.18 41.10
N GLY A 328 4.85 12.75 40.74
CA GLY A 328 6.17 12.40 41.27
C GLY A 328 6.88 11.25 40.55
N TYR A 329 6.34 10.74 39.44
CA TYR A 329 6.94 9.66 38.66
C TYR A 329 7.78 10.22 37.50
N VAL A 330 9.07 9.86 37.46
CA VAL A 330 10.01 10.33 36.44
C VAL A 330 10.26 9.24 35.40
N HIS A 331 9.99 9.57 34.14
CA HIS A 331 10.23 8.69 32.99
C HIS A 331 11.71 8.30 32.87
N LYS A 332 11.99 7.06 32.47
CA LYS A 332 13.31 6.39 32.46
C LYS A 332 13.98 6.23 33.81
N ARG A 333 13.37 6.64 34.93
CA ARG A 333 13.82 6.37 36.30
C ARG A 333 12.88 5.42 37.02
N ASP A 334 11.61 5.82 37.11
CA ASP A 334 10.57 5.14 37.86
C ASP A 334 9.73 4.23 36.94
N TYR A 335 9.57 4.65 35.68
CA TYR A 335 8.83 3.93 34.65
C TYR A 335 9.37 4.21 33.25
N GLU A 336 8.99 3.39 32.27
CA GLU A 336 9.21 3.66 30.85
C GLU A 336 7.94 3.34 30.06
N ILE A 337 7.51 4.25 29.19
CA ILE A 337 6.39 4.03 28.27
C ILE A 337 6.96 4.00 26.85
N ILE A 338 6.51 3.02 26.09
CA ILE A 338 6.74 2.91 24.64
C ILE A 338 5.38 2.82 23.97
N ARG A 339 5.19 3.55 22.88
CA ARG A 339 3.98 3.48 22.07
C ARG A 339 4.30 3.03 20.65
N TYR A 340 3.52 2.08 20.15
CA TYR A 340 3.53 1.67 18.75
C TYR A 340 2.13 1.86 18.18
N ILE A 341 1.91 2.93 17.40
CA ILE A 341 0.58 3.32 16.91
C ILE A 341 -0.38 3.46 18.10
N ASP A 342 -1.33 2.56 18.29
CA ASP A 342 -2.33 2.52 19.36
C ASP A 342 -1.92 1.65 20.57
N ASP A 343 -0.88 0.83 20.45
CA ASP A 343 -0.39 -0.04 21.51
C ASP A 343 0.57 0.70 22.46
N TYR A 344 0.23 0.78 23.75
CA TYR A 344 1.10 1.26 24.81
C TYR A 344 1.72 0.10 25.59
N PHE A 345 3.03 0.19 25.84
CA PHE A 345 3.80 -0.72 26.68
C PHE A 345 4.37 0.07 27.86
N ILE A 346 3.80 -0.13 29.06
CA ILE A 346 4.15 0.57 30.29
C ILE A 346 4.99 -0.35 31.17
N PHE A 347 6.27 -0.02 31.32
CA PHE A 347 7.25 -0.77 32.11
C PHE A 347 7.46 -0.10 33.46
N THR A 348 7.33 -0.87 34.55
CA THR A 348 7.46 -0.36 35.93
C THR A 348 8.14 -1.36 36.86
N LYS A 349 8.73 -0.87 37.96
CA LYS A 349 9.31 -1.72 39.01
C LYS A 349 8.23 -2.29 39.94
N ASN A 350 7.18 -1.51 40.21
CA ASN A 350 6.13 -1.80 41.17
C ASN A 350 4.76 -1.77 40.49
N PHE A 351 3.89 -2.72 40.83
CA PHE A 351 2.55 -2.81 40.25
C PHE A 351 1.68 -1.58 40.53
N THR A 352 1.80 -0.99 41.72
CA THR A 352 1.07 0.24 42.10
C THR A 352 1.40 1.43 41.18
N THR A 353 2.66 1.55 40.73
CA THR A 353 3.05 2.56 39.72
C THR A 353 2.38 2.29 38.38
N ALA A 354 2.27 1.02 37.97
CA ALA A 354 1.60 0.66 36.73
C ALA A 354 0.11 1.07 36.75
N GLU A 355 -0.60 0.77 37.84
CA GLU A 355 -2.01 1.15 38.00
C GLU A 355 -2.21 2.67 38.00
N LYS A 356 -1.31 3.43 38.63
CA LYS A 356 -1.34 4.90 38.60
C LYS A 356 -1.13 5.44 37.19
N LEU A 357 -0.12 4.95 36.47
CA LEU A 357 0.15 5.38 35.10
C LEU A 357 -0.98 5.00 34.14
N GLU A 358 -1.57 3.81 34.28
CA GLU A 358 -2.76 3.42 33.54
C GLU A 358 -3.95 4.36 33.81
N GLY A 359 -4.16 4.73 35.08
CA GLY A 359 -5.17 5.74 35.46
C GLY A 359 -4.95 7.09 34.75
N ILE A 360 -3.68 7.53 34.67
CA ILE A 360 -3.29 8.75 33.96
C ILE A 360 -3.57 8.61 32.46
N VAL A 361 -3.15 7.51 31.83
CA VAL A 361 -3.40 7.24 30.40
C VAL A 361 -4.89 7.30 30.10
N ASN A 362 -5.72 6.64 30.91
CA ASN A 362 -7.18 6.66 30.77
C ASN A 362 -7.75 8.09 30.90
N LYS A 363 -7.38 8.81 31.96
CA LYS A 363 -7.85 10.18 32.24
C LYS A 363 -7.48 11.15 31.12
N VAL A 364 -6.25 11.08 30.62
CA VAL A 364 -5.76 11.97 29.56
C VAL A 364 -6.42 11.65 28.22
N SER A 365 -6.52 10.37 27.85
CA SER A 365 -7.07 9.94 26.56
C SER A 365 -8.52 10.41 26.33
N ILE A 366 -9.33 10.41 27.39
CA ILE A 366 -10.73 10.87 27.34
C ILE A 366 -10.84 12.34 26.89
N LYS A 367 -9.85 13.20 27.23
CA LYS A 367 -9.84 14.61 26.82
C LYS A 367 -9.80 14.77 25.30
N TYR A 368 -9.24 13.78 24.59
CA TYR A 368 -9.13 13.70 23.14
C TYR A 368 -10.13 12.71 22.52
N LYS A 369 -11.18 12.32 23.27
CA LYS A 369 -12.23 11.37 22.83
C LYS A 369 -11.75 9.95 22.53
N MET A 370 -10.55 9.61 23.03
CA MET A 370 -9.97 8.27 22.93
C MET A 370 -10.26 7.46 24.19
N ASN A 371 -10.47 6.16 24.05
CA ASN A 371 -10.70 5.25 25.19
C ASN A 371 -9.81 4.02 25.08
N VAL A 372 -9.23 3.61 26.20
CA VAL A 372 -8.47 2.37 26.32
C VAL A 372 -9.43 1.17 26.30
N ASN A 373 -9.04 0.15 25.56
CA ASN A 373 -9.75 -1.10 25.47
C ASN A 373 -9.45 -2.01 26.68
N LYS A 374 -10.31 -1.93 27.70
CA LYS A 374 -10.11 -2.70 28.93
C LYS A 374 -10.07 -4.21 28.73
N SER A 375 -10.79 -4.76 27.73
CA SER A 375 -10.81 -6.22 27.49
C SER A 375 -9.51 -6.75 26.90
N LYS A 376 -8.67 -5.87 26.32
CA LYS A 376 -7.36 -6.23 25.76
C LYS A 376 -6.19 -5.83 26.66
N LYS A 377 -6.46 -5.36 27.87
CA LYS A 377 -5.40 -5.07 28.84
C LYS A 377 -4.66 -6.37 29.16
N VAL A 378 -3.34 -6.33 29.06
CA VAL A 378 -2.48 -7.45 29.48
C VAL A 378 -1.47 -6.95 30.49
N VAL A 379 -1.35 -7.63 31.62
CA VAL A 379 -0.32 -7.38 32.63
C VAL A 379 0.59 -8.59 32.70
N GLU A 380 1.89 -8.38 32.48
CA GLU A 380 2.91 -9.40 32.57
C GLU A 380 3.92 -9.04 33.67
N ARG A 381 4.33 -10.04 34.45
CA ARG A 381 5.53 -9.97 35.28
C ARG A 381 6.66 -10.66 34.56
N LYS A 382 7.88 -10.09 34.61
CA LYS A 382 9.04 -10.65 33.91
C LYS A 382 9.21 -12.18 34.18
N PRO A 383 9.58 -12.99 33.18
CA PRO A 383 9.91 -12.57 31.81
C PRO A 383 8.69 -12.09 31.01
N PHE A 384 8.90 -11.08 30.17
CA PHE A 384 7.86 -10.43 29.37
C PHE A 384 7.58 -11.20 28.07
N LEU A 385 6.47 -10.85 27.39
CA LEU A 385 6.04 -11.46 26.13
C LEU A 385 5.77 -12.98 26.24
N ARG A 386 5.13 -13.44 27.33
CA ARG A 386 4.80 -14.86 27.50
C ARG A 386 3.88 -15.36 26.38
N SER A 387 2.97 -14.49 25.94
CA SER A 387 2.07 -14.77 24.82
C SER A 387 2.79 -14.90 23.47
N HIS A 388 4.10 -14.61 23.38
CA HIS A 388 4.90 -14.69 22.16
C HIS A 388 5.80 -15.93 22.12
N LEU A 389 5.73 -16.83 23.11
CA LEU A 389 6.53 -18.06 23.16
C LEU A 389 6.25 -19.01 21.99
N TRP A 390 5.08 -18.88 21.34
CA TRP A 390 4.76 -19.58 20.10
C TRP A 390 5.84 -19.36 19.02
N VAL A 391 6.53 -18.22 19.00
CA VAL A 391 7.57 -17.93 17.98
C VAL A 391 8.68 -18.97 18.02
N THR A 392 9.12 -19.37 19.21
CA THR A 392 10.17 -20.40 19.36
C THR A 392 9.64 -21.76 18.93
N LYS A 393 8.44 -22.16 19.40
CA LYS A 393 7.85 -23.45 19.04
C LYS A 393 7.61 -23.59 17.52
N VAL A 394 7.13 -22.53 16.88
CA VAL A 394 6.92 -22.48 15.42
C VAL A 394 8.24 -22.54 14.67
N LYS A 395 9.29 -21.87 15.16
CA LYS A 395 10.64 -21.98 14.57
C LYS A 395 11.13 -23.42 14.63
N ASP A 396 11.00 -24.08 15.77
CA ASP A 396 11.44 -25.47 15.94
C ASP A 396 10.68 -26.40 14.98
N ALA A 397 9.35 -26.25 14.88
CA ALA A 397 8.53 -27.00 13.92
C ALA A 397 8.98 -26.76 12.47
N LEU A 398 9.22 -25.49 12.09
CA LEU A 398 9.71 -25.12 10.76
C LEU A 398 11.11 -25.70 10.49
N GLU A 399 12.01 -25.67 11.46
CA GLU A 399 13.35 -26.23 11.31
C GLU A 399 13.30 -27.75 11.09
N LYS A 400 12.45 -28.48 11.83
CA LYS A 400 12.22 -29.92 11.58
C LYS A 400 11.74 -30.17 10.15
N LEU A 401 10.76 -29.40 9.67
CA LEU A 401 10.25 -29.51 8.30
C LEU A 401 11.34 -29.19 7.26
N LEU A 402 12.08 -28.10 7.44
CA LEU A 402 13.12 -27.67 6.51
C LEU A 402 14.29 -28.68 6.48
N ASN A 403 14.66 -29.26 7.62
CA ASN A 403 15.69 -30.30 7.68
C ASN A 403 15.23 -31.59 7.02
N PHE A 404 13.95 -31.97 7.19
CA PHE A 404 13.36 -33.08 6.46
C PHE A 404 13.45 -32.86 4.94
N LEU A 405 13.06 -31.69 4.44
CA LEU A 405 13.07 -31.37 3.00
C LEU A 405 14.48 -31.29 2.37
N LYS A 406 15.54 -31.23 3.19
CA LYS A 406 16.94 -31.18 2.73
C LYS A 406 17.63 -32.53 2.68
N LYS A 407 16.99 -33.60 3.16
CA LYS A 407 17.60 -34.94 3.18
C LYS A 407 17.87 -35.41 1.74
N LYS A 408 19.03 -36.05 1.55
CA LYS A 408 19.44 -36.59 0.23
C LYS A 408 18.70 -37.88 -0.12
N ASP A 409 18.35 -38.66 0.90
CA ASP A 409 17.59 -39.92 0.84
C ASP A 409 16.09 -39.67 1.00
N LEU A 410 15.59 -38.55 0.47
CA LEU A 410 14.16 -38.26 0.47
C LEU A 410 13.44 -39.32 -0.36
N GLY A 411 12.32 -39.84 0.17
CA GLY A 411 11.42 -40.76 -0.54
C GLY A 411 9.99 -40.25 -0.46
N PHE A 412 9.02 -41.07 -0.89
CA PHE A 412 7.57 -40.76 -0.84
C PHE A 412 6.99 -40.76 0.59
N TYR A 413 7.72 -40.22 1.56
CA TYR A 413 7.36 -40.20 2.96
C TYR A 413 6.45 -39.00 3.28
N LYS A 414 5.40 -39.26 4.07
CA LYS A 414 4.51 -38.23 4.61
C LYS A 414 4.91 -37.75 5.99
N TYR A 415 5.75 -38.50 6.70
CA TYR A 415 6.05 -38.31 8.12
C TYR A 415 6.50 -36.88 8.45
N GLY A 416 7.44 -36.29 7.69
CA GLY A 416 7.90 -34.92 7.94
C GLY A 416 6.79 -33.86 7.79
N TYR A 417 5.87 -34.04 6.84
CA TYR A 417 4.72 -33.15 6.67
C TYR A 417 3.67 -33.37 7.76
N ASN A 418 3.38 -34.63 8.11
CA ASN A 418 2.39 -34.98 9.13
C ASN A 418 2.79 -34.46 10.51
N ASN A 419 4.05 -34.65 10.90
CA ASN A 419 4.58 -34.08 12.12
C ASN A 419 4.44 -32.56 12.17
N PHE A 420 4.69 -31.88 11.05
CA PHE A 420 4.51 -30.44 10.99
C PHE A 420 3.04 -30.04 11.13
N TYR A 421 2.11 -30.76 10.50
CA TYR A 421 0.68 -30.50 10.70
C TYR A 421 0.25 -30.65 12.16
N ASP A 422 0.77 -31.66 12.85
CA ASP A 422 0.41 -31.93 14.23
C ASP A 422 1.06 -30.90 15.17
N ASP A 423 2.34 -30.55 14.97
CA ASP A 423 3.03 -29.47 15.68
C ASP A 423 2.26 -28.14 15.53
N ILE A 424 1.85 -27.77 14.30
CA ILE A 424 1.10 -26.53 14.07
C ILE A 424 -0.30 -26.57 14.71
N ARG A 425 -1.01 -27.71 14.65
CA ARG A 425 -2.31 -27.84 15.32
C ARG A 425 -2.19 -27.65 16.84
N LEU A 426 -1.18 -28.26 17.46
CA LEU A 426 -0.92 -28.10 18.88
C LEU A 426 -0.60 -26.64 19.24
N ILE A 427 0.27 -25.99 18.46
CA ILE A 427 0.65 -24.60 18.71
C ILE A 427 -0.55 -23.65 18.52
N ILE A 428 -1.35 -23.81 17.47
CA ILE A 428 -2.52 -22.96 17.25
C ILE A 428 -3.54 -23.13 18.37
N HIS A 429 -3.74 -24.35 18.86
CA HIS A 429 -4.63 -24.61 19.98
C HIS A 429 -4.12 -23.96 21.28
N GLU A 430 -2.82 -24.05 21.56
CA GLU A 430 -2.22 -23.44 22.76
C GLU A 430 -2.23 -21.89 22.72
N TYR A 431 -2.13 -21.29 21.53
CA TYR A 431 -2.04 -19.84 21.32
C TYR A 431 -3.12 -19.33 20.38
N GLU A 432 -4.38 -19.66 20.64
CA GLU A 432 -5.53 -19.39 19.75
C GLU A 432 -5.66 -17.91 19.35
N GLU A 433 -5.50 -16.99 20.31
CA GLU A 433 -5.55 -15.53 20.06
C GLU A 433 -4.45 -15.04 19.10
N HIS A 434 -3.36 -15.79 18.98
CA HIS A 434 -2.22 -15.46 18.13
C HIS A 434 -2.18 -16.26 16.82
N SER A 435 -3.19 -17.10 16.57
CA SER A 435 -3.31 -17.96 15.37
C SER A 435 -2.96 -17.21 14.08
N VAL A 436 -3.54 -16.03 13.89
CA VAL A 436 -3.29 -15.19 12.72
C VAL A 436 -1.81 -14.83 12.56
N TYR A 437 -1.14 -14.42 13.63
CA TYR A 437 0.27 -14.06 13.62
C TYR A 437 1.17 -15.30 13.39
N ILE A 438 0.79 -16.45 13.96
CA ILE A 438 1.45 -17.74 13.75
C ILE A 438 1.41 -18.12 12.27
N ILE A 439 0.23 -18.10 11.66
CA ILE A 439 0.04 -18.42 10.23
C ILE A 439 0.84 -17.47 9.34
N SER A 440 0.75 -16.16 9.60
CA SER A 440 1.52 -15.17 8.85
C SER A 440 3.03 -15.36 8.99
N TYR A 441 3.52 -15.77 10.16
CA TYR A 441 4.93 -16.07 10.39
C TYR A 441 5.40 -17.31 9.62
N ILE A 442 4.60 -18.40 9.66
CA ILE A 442 4.87 -19.65 8.94
C ILE A 442 4.98 -19.38 7.43
N ILE A 443 3.95 -18.78 6.84
CA ILE A 443 3.89 -18.49 5.41
C ILE A 443 5.04 -17.57 5.00
N SER A 444 5.33 -16.52 5.79
CA SER A 444 6.45 -15.62 5.50
C SER A 444 7.80 -16.34 5.58
N THR A 445 7.97 -17.30 6.48
CA THR A 445 9.22 -18.08 6.59
C THR A 445 9.38 -19.02 5.40
N LEU A 446 8.33 -19.76 5.05
CA LEU A 446 8.31 -20.64 3.89
C LEU A 446 8.59 -19.86 2.60
N GLU A 447 7.92 -18.72 2.40
CA GLU A 447 8.17 -17.84 1.25
C GLU A 447 9.63 -17.38 1.14
N ASN A 448 10.27 -17.05 2.26
CA ASN A 448 11.65 -16.60 2.24
C ASN A 448 12.65 -17.74 1.94
N LYS A 449 12.25 -19.00 2.20
CA LYS A 449 13.08 -20.19 2.03
C LYS A 449 12.75 -21.01 0.78
N ILE A 450 11.62 -20.76 0.12
CA ILE A 450 11.07 -21.62 -0.95
C ILE A 450 12.04 -21.87 -2.10
N ILE A 451 12.80 -20.87 -2.55
CA ILE A 451 13.76 -21.03 -3.64
C ILE A 451 14.83 -22.06 -3.29
N TYR A 452 15.34 -22.01 -2.05
CA TYR A 452 16.33 -22.97 -1.58
C TYR A 452 15.73 -24.37 -1.48
N ILE A 453 14.48 -24.47 -1.00
CA ILE A 453 13.74 -25.74 -0.93
C ILE A 453 13.57 -26.33 -2.34
N ILE A 454 13.11 -25.54 -3.30
CA ILE A 454 12.94 -25.97 -4.69
C ILE A 454 14.27 -26.42 -5.28
N ASN A 455 15.35 -25.66 -5.10
CA ASN A 455 16.68 -26.03 -5.60
C ASN A 455 17.20 -27.33 -4.97
N ASP A 456 16.96 -27.55 -3.68
CA ASP A 456 17.39 -28.78 -3.03
C ASP A 456 16.56 -29.98 -3.50
N LEU A 457 15.25 -29.82 -3.72
CA LEU A 457 14.40 -30.86 -4.29
C LEU A 457 14.76 -31.18 -5.74
N LEU A 458 15.07 -30.18 -6.58
CA LEU A 458 15.48 -30.40 -7.98
C LEU A 458 16.80 -31.16 -8.13
N LYS A 459 17.57 -31.38 -7.05
CA LYS A 459 18.78 -32.23 -7.07
C LYS A 459 18.46 -33.72 -6.93
N LEU A 460 17.21 -34.09 -6.65
CA LEU A 460 16.77 -35.49 -6.61
C LEU A 460 16.76 -36.06 -8.03
N ASN A 461 17.09 -37.35 -8.16
CA ASN A 461 17.20 -38.00 -9.48
C ASN A 461 15.84 -38.50 -10.02
N ASP A 462 14.73 -38.28 -9.30
CA ASP A 462 13.40 -38.81 -9.64
C ASP A 462 12.38 -37.67 -9.79
N ASN A 463 11.91 -37.45 -11.02
CA ASN A 463 10.95 -36.41 -11.36
C ASN A 463 9.58 -36.61 -10.69
N ASP A 464 9.12 -37.85 -10.50
CA ASP A 464 7.85 -38.14 -9.82
C ASP A 464 7.95 -37.83 -8.32
N LEU A 465 9.11 -38.12 -7.73
CA LEU A 465 9.40 -37.76 -6.34
C LEU A 465 9.44 -36.23 -6.15
N ILE A 466 10.07 -35.50 -7.06
CA ILE A 466 10.09 -34.02 -7.01
C ILE A 466 8.66 -33.48 -7.12
N TYR A 467 7.90 -33.95 -8.11
CA TYR A 467 6.50 -33.54 -8.31
C TYR A 467 5.62 -33.87 -7.09
N TYR A 468 5.83 -35.03 -6.47
CA TYR A 468 5.18 -35.41 -5.22
C TYR A 468 5.47 -34.37 -4.13
N HIS A 469 6.72 -33.99 -3.91
CA HIS A 469 7.07 -33.00 -2.88
C HIS A 469 6.54 -31.60 -3.19
N PHE A 470 6.54 -31.16 -4.45
CA PHE A 470 5.89 -29.90 -4.83
C PHE A 470 4.38 -29.93 -4.51
N SER A 471 3.71 -31.03 -4.85
CA SER A 471 2.30 -31.25 -4.53
C SER A 471 2.04 -31.24 -3.02
N ARG A 472 2.92 -31.85 -2.22
CA ARG A 472 2.82 -31.85 -0.75
C ARG A 472 3.08 -30.49 -0.13
N ILE A 473 3.99 -29.69 -0.67
CA ILE A 473 4.19 -28.30 -0.25
C ILE A 473 2.94 -27.47 -0.58
N LEU A 474 2.33 -27.66 -1.74
CA LEU A 474 1.06 -27.00 -2.07
C LEU A 474 -0.05 -27.41 -1.09
N ASP A 475 -0.23 -28.71 -0.83
CA ASP A 475 -1.18 -29.22 0.18
C ASP A 475 -0.97 -28.54 1.55
N LEU A 476 0.30 -28.44 1.96
CA LEU A 476 0.69 -27.83 3.22
C LEU A 476 0.29 -26.35 3.28
N LEU A 477 0.57 -25.59 2.24
CA LEU A 477 0.21 -24.16 2.17
C LEU A 477 -1.30 -23.96 2.25
N MET A 478 -2.07 -24.77 1.50
CA MET A 478 -3.54 -24.69 1.47
C MET A 478 -4.16 -25.06 2.82
N TYR A 479 -3.55 -26.01 3.54
CA TYR A 479 -3.94 -26.34 4.90
C TYR A 479 -3.65 -25.20 5.88
N ILE A 480 -2.42 -24.66 5.86
CA ILE A 480 -1.97 -23.59 6.77
C ILE A 480 -2.81 -22.32 6.57
N ILE A 481 -3.02 -21.88 5.32
CA ILE A 481 -3.79 -20.67 5.04
C ILE A 481 -5.27 -20.83 5.43
N GLY A 482 -5.80 -22.05 5.46
CA GLY A 482 -7.15 -22.34 5.92
C GLY A 482 -7.42 -21.91 7.37
N PHE A 483 -6.40 -21.86 8.22
CA PHE A 483 -6.54 -21.36 9.60
C PHE A 483 -6.62 -19.83 9.70
N SER A 484 -6.13 -19.10 8.71
CA SER A 484 -6.18 -17.65 8.69
C SER A 484 -6.11 -17.10 7.27
N VAL A 485 -7.30 -16.92 6.69
CA VAL A 485 -7.47 -16.27 5.40
C VAL A 485 -7.31 -14.77 5.59
N LYS A 486 -6.13 -14.27 5.21
CA LYS A 486 -5.82 -12.84 5.16
C LYS A 486 -5.25 -12.49 3.80
N TYR A 487 -5.62 -11.32 3.30
CA TYR A 487 -5.14 -10.75 2.04
C TYR A 487 -3.62 -10.91 1.84
N GLU A 488 -2.80 -10.53 2.84
CA GLU A 488 -1.33 -10.64 2.75
C GLU A 488 -0.83 -12.09 2.66
N ASN A 489 -1.47 -13.00 3.39
CA ASN A 489 -1.11 -14.41 3.40
C ASN A 489 -1.46 -15.05 2.05
N VAL A 490 -2.60 -14.69 1.47
CA VAL A 490 -3.02 -15.11 0.12
C VAL A 490 -1.98 -14.68 -0.91
N LEU A 491 -1.55 -13.43 -0.91
CA LEU A 491 -0.49 -12.96 -1.82
C LEU A 491 0.82 -13.72 -1.67
N LYS A 492 1.21 -14.10 -0.45
CA LYS A 492 2.43 -14.89 -0.21
C LYS A 492 2.29 -16.32 -0.74
N VAL A 493 1.17 -16.97 -0.46
CA VAL A 493 0.88 -18.33 -0.94
C VAL A 493 0.81 -18.37 -2.46
N ASN A 494 0.14 -17.40 -3.10
CA ASN A 494 0.08 -17.31 -4.57
C ASN A 494 1.48 -17.23 -5.19
N ARG A 495 2.38 -16.42 -4.63
CA ARG A 495 3.76 -16.31 -5.12
C ARG A 495 4.54 -17.62 -4.97
N ILE A 496 4.36 -18.34 -3.85
CA ILE A 496 4.95 -19.68 -3.70
C ILE A 496 4.37 -20.65 -4.74
N THR A 497 3.04 -20.65 -4.93
CA THR A 497 2.38 -21.52 -5.92
C THR A 497 2.88 -21.26 -7.33
N ILE A 498 3.03 -20.00 -7.74
CA ILE A 498 3.61 -19.62 -9.04
C ILE A 498 5.02 -20.22 -9.20
N LEU A 499 5.86 -20.10 -8.18
CA LEU A 499 7.23 -20.62 -8.23
C LEU A 499 7.24 -22.16 -8.37
N LEU A 500 6.38 -22.86 -7.63
CA LEU A 500 6.23 -24.32 -7.77
C LEU A 500 5.75 -24.70 -9.16
N GLN A 501 4.69 -24.06 -9.66
CA GLN A 501 4.10 -24.30 -10.98
C GLN A 501 5.13 -24.10 -12.09
N LYS A 502 5.84 -22.98 -12.11
CA LYS A 502 6.83 -22.69 -13.16
C LYS A 502 7.97 -23.71 -13.16
N LYS A 503 8.38 -24.22 -11.99
CA LYS A 503 9.46 -25.21 -11.87
C LYS A 503 9.02 -26.65 -12.13
N THR A 504 7.73 -26.94 -12.29
CA THR A 504 7.31 -28.28 -12.75
C THR A 504 7.68 -28.50 -14.22
N SER A 505 7.78 -27.42 -15.02
CA SER A 505 8.21 -27.52 -16.43
C SER A 505 9.62 -28.09 -16.60
N VAL A 506 10.53 -27.83 -15.64
CA VAL A 506 11.92 -28.32 -15.64
C VAL A 506 11.98 -29.84 -15.52
N ILE A 507 10.98 -30.45 -14.88
CA ILE A 507 10.86 -31.90 -14.68
C ILE A 507 9.80 -32.52 -15.62
N GLU A 508 9.41 -31.80 -16.67
CA GLU A 508 8.41 -32.23 -17.67
C GLU A 508 7.05 -32.63 -17.05
N LYS A 509 6.64 -31.94 -15.98
CA LYS A 509 5.34 -32.14 -15.31
C LYS A 509 4.51 -30.85 -15.33
N ASN A 510 3.20 -30.99 -15.17
CA ASN A 510 2.27 -29.88 -15.00
C ASN A 510 1.47 -30.05 -13.70
N MET A 511 1.25 -28.96 -12.96
CA MET A 511 0.49 -28.92 -11.71
C MET A 511 -0.82 -28.11 -11.83
N ASP A 512 -1.21 -27.67 -13.02
CA ASP A 512 -2.38 -26.80 -13.24
C ASP A 512 -3.67 -27.35 -12.67
N ASP A 513 -3.96 -28.63 -12.89
CA ASP A 513 -5.18 -29.29 -12.39
C ASP A 513 -5.19 -29.37 -10.87
N LEU A 514 -4.03 -29.64 -10.27
CA LEU A 514 -3.90 -29.68 -8.81
C LEU A 514 -4.08 -28.28 -8.22
N ILE A 515 -3.43 -27.27 -8.80
CA ILE A 515 -3.59 -25.87 -8.39
C ILE A 515 -5.06 -25.48 -8.48
N TYR A 516 -5.70 -25.70 -9.63
CA TYR A 516 -7.11 -25.39 -9.84
C TYR A 516 -8.00 -26.06 -8.79
N LYS A 517 -7.87 -27.38 -8.61
CA LYS A 517 -8.67 -28.14 -7.63
C LYS A 517 -8.52 -27.57 -6.21
N LYS A 518 -7.29 -27.26 -5.80
CA LYS A 518 -7.01 -26.76 -4.45
C LYS A 518 -7.54 -25.35 -4.25
N TYR A 519 -7.24 -24.45 -5.17
CA TYR A 519 -7.66 -23.05 -5.07
C TYR A 519 -9.17 -22.88 -5.26
N PHE A 520 -9.79 -23.65 -6.14
CA PHE A 520 -11.25 -23.63 -6.29
C PHE A 520 -11.96 -24.10 -5.01
N ASN A 521 -11.47 -25.18 -4.38
CA ASN A 521 -12.00 -25.60 -3.07
C ASN A 521 -11.80 -24.51 -2.01
N PHE A 522 -10.62 -23.90 -1.97
CA PHE A 522 -10.32 -22.82 -1.01
C PHE A 522 -11.22 -21.61 -1.20
N LEU A 523 -11.48 -21.20 -2.45
CA LEU A 523 -12.45 -20.17 -2.81
C LEU A 523 -13.87 -20.54 -2.34
N LYS A 524 -14.32 -21.76 -2.63
CA LYS A 524 -15.66 -22.24 -2.28
C LYS A 524 -15.90 -22.21 -0.77
N TYR A 525 -14.95 -22.69 0.02
CA TYR A 525 -15.07 -22.77 1.48
C TYR A 525 -14.87 -21.44 2.21
N ASN A 526 -14.38 -20.40 1.52
CA ASN A 526 -14.10 -19.09 2.12
C ASN A 526 -14.73 -17.94 1.31
N SER A 527 -15.83 -18.23 0.61
CA SER A 527 -16.51 -17.27 -0.27
C SER A 527 -17.07 -16.05 0.47
N ASP A 528 -17.31 -16.16 1.78
CA ASP A 528 -17.64 -15.06 2.68
C ASP A 528 -16.51 -14.02 2.81
N LYS A 529 -15.26 -14.43 2.57
CA LYS A 529 -14.05 -13.59 2.65
C LYS A 529 -13.52 -13.22 1.26
N PHE A 530 -14.42 -13.05 0.29
CA PHE A 530 -14.03 -12.88 -1.12
C PHE A 530 -13.03 -11.75 -1.37
N ILE A 531 -13.11 -10.62 -0.64
CA ILE A 531 -12.18 -9.50 -0.81
C ILE A 531 -10.73 -9.90 -0.54
N ASP A 532 -10.48 -10.68 0.52
CA ASP A 532 -9.16 -11.25 0.83
C ASP A 532 -8.67 -12.25 -0.24
N LEU A 533 -9.61 -12.84 -0.99
CA LEU A 533 -9.36 -13.87 -2.00
C LEU A 533 -9.28 -13.34 -3.43
N THR A 534 -9.46 -12.04 -3.65
CA THR A 534 -9.40 -11.41 -4.99
C THR A 534 -8.17 -11.84 -5.79
N ASN A 535 -6.99 -11.88 -5.17
CA ASN A 535 -5.76 -12.28 -5.84
C ASN A 535 -5.70 -13.77 -6.21
N VAL A 536 -6.52 -14.64 -5.60
CA VAL A 536 -6.68 -16.03 -6.05
C VAL A 536 -7.33 -16.10 -7.42
N ILE A 537 -8.40 -15.33 -7.65
CA ILE A 537 -9.07 -15.27 -8.95
C ILE A 537 -8.10 -14.74 -10.02
N ILE A 538 -7.33 -13.70 -9.68
CA ILE A 538 -6.29 -13.16 -10.56
C ILE A 538 -5.25 -14.24 -10.90
N LEU A 539 -4.77 -15.00 -9.93
CA LEU A 539 -3.86 -16.14 -10.19
C LEU A 539 -4.49 -17.18 -11.12
N LEU A 540 -5.75 -17.55 -10.89
CA LEU A 540 -6.46 -18.56 -11.68
C LEU A 540 -6.83 -18.10 -13.10
N THR A 541 -6.75 -16.81 -13.37
CA THR A 541 -6.88 -16.27 -14.74
C THR A 541 -5.86 -16.94 -15.67
N PHE A 542 -4.63 -17.14 -15.18
CA PHE A 542 -3.54 -17.76 -15.94
C PHE A 542 -3.47 -19.29 -15.84
N ASN A 543 -4.42 -19.93 -15.15
CA ASN A 543 -4.51 -21.39 -15.13
C ASN A 543 -5.23 -21.90 -16.39
N ASN A 544 -4.97 -23.13 -16.83
CA ASN A 544 -5.65 -23.70 -17.99
C ASN A 544 -7.13 -24.04 -17.72
N ASN A 545 -7.49 -24.29 -16.46
CA ASN A 545 -8.86 -24.62 -16.07
C ASN A 545 -9.70 -23.37 -15.84
N ASN A 546 -11.00 -23.52 -16.11
CA ASN A 546 -12.00 -22.47 -16.01
C ASN A 546 -12.85 -22.65 -14.76
N LEU A 547 -12.95 -21.59 -13.95
CA LEU A 547 -13.91 -21.50 -12.84
C LEU A 547 -15.35 -21.68 -13.35
N PRO A 548 -16.24 -22.35 -12.59
CA PRO A 548 -17.64 -22.51 -12.97
C PRO A 548 -18.38 -21.18 -13.02
N ARG A 549 -19.30 -21.03 -13.97
CA ARG A 549 -20.06 -19.79 -14.19
C ARG A 549 -20.98 -19.48 -13.01
N GLU A 550 -21.62 -20.52 -12.50
CA GLU A 550 -22.56 -20.48 -11.39
C GLU A 550 -21.86 -19.99 -10.12
N PHE A 551 -20.59 -20.39 -9.93
CA PHE A 551 -19.77 -19.94 -8.80
C PHE A 551 -19.45 -18.43 -8.90
N LEU A 552 -19.10 -17.93 -10.09
CA LEU A 552 -18.83 -16.50 -10.29
C LEU A 552 -20.10 -15.66 -10.08
N ILE A 553 -21.25 -16.12 -10.57
CA ILE A 553 -22.54 -15.46 -10.35
C ILE A 553 -22.91 -15.46 -8.86
N GLU A 554 -22.69 -16.57 -8.15
CA GLU A 554 -22.92 -16.64 -6.70
C GLU A 554 -22.09 -15.61 -5.93
N ILE A 555 -20.81 -15.44 -6.29
CA ILE A 555 -19.96 -14.39 -5.70
C ILE A 555 -20.52 -13.01 -5.98
N LEU A 556 -20.84 -12.70 -7.24
CA LEU A 556 -21.36 -11.40 -7.64
C LEU A 556 -22.62 -11.03 -6.86
N LYS A 557 -23.54 -11.99 -6.66
CA LYS A 557 -24.78 -11.80 -5.89
C LYS A 557 -24.54 -11.62 -4.40
N ARG A 558 -23.54 -12.30 -3.83
CA ARG A 558 -23.18 -12.17 -2.40
C ARG A 558 -22.42 -10.88 -2.11
N ASN A 559 -21.60 -10.41 -3.05
CA ASN A 559 -20.70 -9.28 -2.86
C ASN A 559 -20.65 -8.43 -4.13
N GLU A 560 -21.64 -7.56 -4.31
CA GLU A 560 -21.76 -6.62 -5.43
C GLU A 560 -20.78 -5.43 -5.31
N SER A 561 -19.54 -5.63 -4.85
CA SER A 561 -18.58 -4.54 -4.64
C SER A 561 -17.74 -4.23 -5.88
N TYR A 562 -17.10 -3.05 -5.89
CA TYR A 562 -16.16 -2.65 -6.94
C TYR A 562 -15.08 -3.70 -7.20
N PHE A 563 -14.44 -4.24 -6.16
CA PHE A 563 -13.39 -5.25 -6.34
C PHE A 563 -13.93 -6.58 -6.86
N SER A 564 -15.12 -6.99 -6.45
CA SER A 564 -15.75 -8.20 -6.98
C SER A 564 -16.04 -8.09 -8.47
N LEU A 565 -16.68 -6.99 -8.88
CA LEU A 565 -16.99 -6.72 -10.28
C LEU A 565 -15.71 -6.65 -11.11
N SER A 566 -14.71 -5.90 -10.65
CA SER A 566 -13.48 -5.71 -11.41
C SER A 566 -12.66 -7.00 -11.52
N VAL A 567 -12.47 -7.74 -10.45
CA VAL A 567 -11.63 -8.96 -10.49
C VAL A 567 -12.28 -10.06 -11.33
N ILE A 568 -13.61 -10.21 -11.27
CA ILE A 568 -14.34 -11.17 -12.10
C ILE A 568 -14.33 -10.72 -13.56
N THR A 569 -14.50 -9.42 -13.83
CA THR A 569 -14.37 -8.86 -15.19
C THR A 569 -12.98 -9.14 -15.76
N TYR A 570 -11.91 -8.82 -15.02
CA TYR A 570 -10.53 -9.09 -15.41
C TYR A 570 -10.31 -10.57 -15.73
N TYR A 571 -10.84 -11.48 -14.89
CA TYR A 571 -10.76 -12.92 -15.13
C TYR A 571 -11.46 -13.31 -16.44
N ILE A 572 -12.65 -12.78 -16.73
CA ILE A 572 -13.41 -13.11 -17.94
C ILE A 572 -12.69 -12.63 -19.20
N ILE A 573 -12.25 -11.36 -19.24
CA ILE A 573 -11.67 -10.77 -20.46
C ILE A 573 -10.31 -11.39 -20.81
N ASN A 574 -9.56 -11.86 -19.82
CA ASN A 574 -8.24 -12.47 -20.01
C ASN A 574 -8.28 -14.00 -20.18
N LYS A 575 -9.46 -14.62 -20.10
CA LYS A 575 -9.65 -16.04 -20.47
C LYS A 575 -9.88 -16.15 -21.98
N LYS A 576 -9.30 -17.20 -22.57
CA LYS A 576 -9.54 -17.55 -23.97
C LYS A 576 -11.04 -17.77 -24.20
N ASP A 577 -11.60 -17.05 -25.18
CA ASP A 577 -13.03 -17.02 -25.50
C ASP A 577 -13.93 -16.68 -24.30
N GLY A 578 -13.38 -15.98 -23.29
CA GLY A 578 -14.00 -15.82 -21.98
C GLY A 578 -15.34 -15.09 -22.04
N CYS A 579 -15.48 -14.02 -22.82
CA CYS A 579 -16.75 -13.30 -22.97
C CYS A 579 -17.88 -14.17 -23.55
N ILE A 580 -17.55 -15.17 -24.38
CA ILE A 580 -18.52 -16.11 -24.95
C ILE A 580 -18.85 -17.18 -23.94
N TYR A 581 -17.82 -17.82 -23.36
CA TYR A 581 -18.01 -18.90 -22.38
C TYR A 581 -18.78 -18.41 -21.14
N TYR A 582 -18.43 -17.23 -20.63
CA TYR A 582 -18.99 -16.60 -19.43
C TYR A 582 -20.14 -15.63 -19.72
N LYS A 583 -20.86 -15.80 -20.84
CA LYS A 583 -21.94 -14.88 -21.24
C LYS A 583 -22.97 -14.61 -20.13
N SER A 584 -23.39 -15.64 -19.38
CA SER A 584 -24.32 -15.45 -18.25
C SER A 584 -23.74 -14.62 -17.10
N VAL A 585 -22.42 -14.69 -16.87
CA VAL A 585 -21.73 -13.87 -15.87
C VAL A 585 -21.61 -12.42 -16.35
N VAL A 586 -21.30 -12.22 -17.64
CA VAL A 586 -21.31 -10.91 -18.30
C VAL A 586 -22.67 -10.23 -18.18
N ASP A 587 -23.75 -10.99 -18.39
CA ASP A 587 -25.11 -10.48 -18.28
C ASP A 587 -25.43 -10.07 -16.84
N GLU A 588 -25.03 -10.87 -15.84
CA GLU A 588 -25.18 -10.52 -14.42
C GLU A 588 -24.37 -9.27 -14.03
N ILE A 589 -23.12 -9.13 -14.52
CA ILE A 589 -22.32 -7.90 -14.33
C ILE A 589 -23.08 -6.69 -14.88
N ASN A 590 -23.67 -6.81 -16.07
CA ASN A 590 -24.44 -5.73 -16.68
C ASN A 590 -25.70 -5.37 -15.90
N VAL A 591 -26.39 -6.35 -15.29
CA VAL A 591 -27.53 -6.10 -14.39
C VAL A 591 -27.09 -5.32 -13.15
N ILE A 592 -25.98 -5.72 -12.53
CA ILE A 592 -25.43 -5.04 -11.35
C ILE A 592 -25.01 -3.61 -11.71
N VAL A 593 -24.31 -3.42 -12.83
CA VAL A 593 -23.90 -2.09 -13.30
C VAL A 593 -25.09 -1.20 -13.61
N GLU A 594 -26.14 -1.74 -14.24
CA GLU A 594 -27.39 -1.01 -14.49
C GLU A 594 -28.00 -0.49 -13.19
N LYS A 595 -28.11 -1.35 -12.18
CA LYS A 595 -28.57 -0.98 -10.83
C LYS A 595 -27.71 0.13 -10.22
N TYR A 596 -26.38 0.08 -10.37
CA TYR A 596 -25.48 1.13 -9.88
C TYR A 596 -25.69 2.47 -10.63
N ILE A 597 -25.91 2.44 -11.94
CA ILE A 597 -26.21 3.63 -12.74
C ILE A 597 -27.53 4.27 -12.26
N GLU A 598 -28.59 3.48 -12.12
CA GLU A 598 -29.91 3.96 -11.67
C GLU A 598 -29.84 4.58 -10.27
N GLN A 599 -29.14 3.91 -9.35
CA GLN A 599 -28.93 4.43 -7.99
C GLN A 599 -28.13 5.73 -8.00
N ALA A 600 -27.06 5.83 -8.79
CA ALA A 600 -26.25 7.04 -8.92
C ALA A 600 -27.09 8.21 -9.47
N ILE A 601 -27.84 7.99 -10.55
CA ILE A 601 -28.71 9.03 -11.15
C ILE A 601 -29.74 9.51 -10.14
N LYS A 602 -30.42 8.58 -9.45
CA LYS A 602 -31.44 8.90 -8.44
C LYS A 602 -30.84 9.65 -7.25
N ARG A 603 -29.73 9.16 -6.70
CA ARG A 603 -29.08 9.72 -5.50
C ARG A 603 -28.58 11.14 -5.72
N PHE A 604 -27.94 11.39 -6.85
CA PHE A 604 -27.32 12.69 -7.13
C PHE A 604 -28.18 13.60 -8.00
N SER A 605 -29.42 13.19 -8.31
CA SER A 605 -30.32 13.94 -9.20
C SER A 605 -29.62 14.36 -10.49
N VAL A 606 -28.89 13.41 -11.10
CA VAL A 606 -28.11 13.67 -12.32
C VAL A 606 -29.09 14.09 -13.42
N ASN A 607 -29.19 15.39 -13.67
CA ASN A 607 -30.08 15.89 -14.69
C ASN A 607 -29.42 15.65 -16.05
N ILE A 608 -29.81 14.58 -16.74
CA ILE A 608 -29.28 14.22 -18.06
C ILE A 608 -29.70 15.26 -19.13
N ASN A 609 -30.62 16.18 -18.85
CA ASN A 609 -31.19 17.10 -19.85
C ASN A 609 -30.73 18.57 -19.74
N LYS A 610 -30.04 18.98 -18.66
CA LYS A 610 -29.44 20.33 -18.55
C LYS A 610 -27.97 20.25 -18.13
N SER A 611 -27.13 21.15 -18.62
CA SER A 611 -25.76 21.35 -18.13
C SER A 611 -25.57 22.82 -17.75
N ASP A 612 -25.51 23.10 -16.46
CA ASP A 612 -25.15 24.44 -15.99
C ASP A 612 -23.62 24.52 -16.00
N LYS A 613 -23.05 24.90 -17.16
CA LYS A 613 -21.61 25.07 -17.34
C LYS A 613 -21.04 25.94 -16.21
N GLY A 614 -20.11 25.40 -15.43
CA GLY A 614 -19.33 26.12 -14.42
C GLY A 614 -19.91 26.14 -13.00
N LYS A 615 -21.01 25.45 -12.69
CA LYS A 615 -21.51 25.28 -11.31
C LYS A 615 -21.41 23.82 -10.84
N TYR A 616 -21.32 23.65 -9.53
CA TYR A 616 -21.36 22.33 -8.91
C TYR A 616 -22.75 21.73 -9.07
N ASP A 617 -22.86 20.52 -9.62
CA ASP A 617 -24.13 19.88 -9.95
C ASP A 617 -24.19 18.40 -9.52
N GLY A 618 -25.24 17.69 -9.94
CA GLY A 618 -25.44 16.27 -9.63
C GLY A 618 -24.37 15.35 -10.23
N ILE A 619 -23.76 15.72 -11.35
CA ILE A 619 -22.67 14.93 -11.96
C ILE A 619 -21.47 14.96 -11.04
N ASP A 620 -21.23 16.08 -10.39
CA ASP A 620 -20.09 16.21 -9.46
C ASP A 620 -20.30 15.45 -8.18
N GLY A 621 -21.54 15.41 -7.69
CA GLY A 621 -21.93 14.54 -6.60
C GLY A 621 -21.59 13.09 -6.93
N PHE A 622 -21.95 12.65 -8.14
CA PHE A 622 -21.61 11.31 -8.62
C PHE A 622 -20.09 11.09 -8.78
N LEU A 623 -19.39 12.02 -9.44
CA LEU A 623 -17.94 11.91 -9.70
C LEU A 623 -17.09 11.96 -8.42
N LEU A 624 -17.64 12.46 -7.31
CA LEU A 624 -16.99 12.50 -6.01
C LEU A 624 -17.47 11.37 -5.08
N SER A 625 -18.30 10.46 -5.59
CA SER A 625 -18.84 9.34 -4.84
C SER A 625 -18.04 8.04 -5.07
N ASP A 626 -18.34 7.02 -4.27
CA ASP A 626 -17.81 5.66 -4.42
C ASP A 626 -18.33 4.93 -5.68
N TYR A 627 -19.48 5.35 -6.23
CA TYR A 627 -20.01 4.85 -7.51
C TYR A 627 -19.07 5.13 -8.69
N PHE A 628 -18.25 6.18 -8.59
CA PHE A 628 -17.32 6.58 -9.64
C PHE A 628 -16.40 5.44 -10.07
N TYR A 629 -15.79 4.71 -9.11
CA TYR A 629 -14.85 3.63 -9.41
C TYR A 629 -15.46 2.55 -10.31
N ILE A 630 -16.69 2.14 -10.01
CA ILE A 630 -17.38 1.07 -10.76
C ILE A 630 -17.64 1.53 -12.19
N LEU A 631 -18.25 2.70 -12.37
CA LEU A 631 -18.65 3.14 -13.71
C LEU A 631 -17.45 3.58 -14.56
N HIS A 632 -16.46 4.23 -13.94
CA HIS A 632 -15.26 4.68 -14.63
C HIS A 632 -14.43 3.50 -15.15
N ASP A 633 -14.09 2.54 -14.28
CA ASP A 633 -13.20 1.46 -14.68
C ASP A 633 -13.91 0.44 -15.58
N LEU A 634 -15.18 0.09 -15.32
CA LEU A 634 -15.89 -0.87 -16.16
C LEU A 634 -16.22 -0.33 -17.55
N TYR A 635 -16.30 0.99 -17.72
CA TYR A 635 -16.50 1.61 -19.03
C TYR A 635 -15.45 1.16 -20.04
N SER A 636 -14.18 1.13 -19.64
CA SER A 636 -13.06 0.75 -20.51
C SER A 636 -12.75 -0.75 -20.53
N SER A 637 -13.51 -1.57 -19.78
CA SER A 637 -13.26 -3.02 -19.69
C SER A 637 -13.74 -3.80 -20.92
N GLY A 638 -14.61 -3.21 -21.76
CA GLY A 638 -15.18 -3.86 -22.94
C GLY A 638 -16.32 -4.85 -22.66
N ILE A 639 -16.74 -5.05 -21.40
CA ILE A 639 -17.76 -6.05 -21.01
C ILE A 639 -19.21 -5.51 -21.01
N LEU A 640 -19.36 -4.18 -21.04
CA LEU A 640 -20.67 -3.54 -20.89
C LEU A 640 -21.48 -3.60 -22.18
N ASN A 641 -22.79 -3.79 -22.04
CA ASN A 641 -23.74 -3.77 -23.16
C ASN A 641 -23.97 -2.32 -23.66
N ASN A 642 -24.55 -2.20 -24.86
CA ASN A 642 -24.82 -0.90 -25.49
C ASN A 642 -25.72 0.02 -24.66
N LYS A 643 -26.63 -0.55 -23.85
CA LYS A 643 -27.52 0.21 -22.98
C LYS A 643 -26.74 0.91 -21.87
N ASN A 644 -25.97 0.15 -21.09
CA ASN A 644 -25.14 0.67 -20.01
C ASN A 644 -24.06 1.62 -20.53
N LEU A 645 -23.40 1.29 -21.63
CA LEU A 645 -22.46 2.19 -22.31
C LEU A 645 -23.14 3.49 -22.74
N GLY A 646 -24.36 3.41 -23.28
CA GLY A 646 -25.16 4.57 -23.64
C GLY A 646 -25.41 5.52 -22.47
N GLU A 647 -25.84 4.99 -21.32
CA GLU A 647 -26.05 5.81 -20.12
C GLU A 647 -24.75 6.40 -19.55
N ILE A 648 -23.68 5.61 -19.48
CA ILE A 648 -22.37 6.13 -19.03
C ILE A 648 -21.85 7.20 -20.00
N ASN A 649 -22.03 7.04 -21.31
CA ASN A 649 -21.67 8.05 -22.30
C ASN A 649 -22.45 9.36 -22.12
N LYS A 650 -23.73 9.30 -21.71
CA LYS A 650 -24.48 10.53 -21.36
C LYS A 650 -23.87 11.24 -20.16
N ILE A 651 -23.42 10.50 -19.14
CA ILE A 651 -22.71 11.09 -17.99
C ILE A 651 -21.37 11.68 -18.45
N LYS A 652 -20.56 10.90 -19.18
CA LYS A 652 -19.25 11.29 -19.71
C LYS A 652 -19.32 12.55 -20.58
N SER A 653 -20.28 12.64 -21.49
CA SER A 653 -20.44 13.80 -22.40
C SER A 653 -20.68 15.14 -21.70
N LYS A 654 -21.06 15.09 -20.42
CA LYS A 654 -21.29 16.26 -19.59
C LYS A 654 -20.13 16.62 -18.68
N ILE A 655 -19.10 15.77 -18.61
CA ILE A 655 -17.90 16.07 -17.85
C ILE A 655 -17.21 17.27 -18.50
N SER A 656 -17.22 18.38 -17.77
CA SER A 656 -16.48 19.56 -18.18
C SER A 656 -15.05 19.45 -17.69
N THR A 657 -14.08 19.41 -18.60
CA THR A 657 -12.64 19.33 -18.24
C THR A 657 -12.11 20.57 -17.53
N LYS A 658 -12.87 21.68 -17.53
CA LYS A 658 -12.54 22.90 -16.81
C LYS A 658 -13.74 23.42 -16.04
N LYS A 659 -13.61 23.48 -14.72
CA LYS A 659 -14.42 24.35 -13.88
C LYS A 659 -13.60 25.55 -13.51
N ASP A 660 -13.81 26.63 -14.25
CA ASP A 660 -13.03 27.87 -14.17
C ASP A 660 -13.28 28.69 -12.88
N ALA A 661 -13.65 28.04 -11.77
CA ALA A 661 -13.76 28.69 -10.47
C ALA A 661 -12.42 28.64 -9.73
N LYS A 662 -11.97 29.81 -9.22
CA LYS A 662 -10.79 29.89 -8.33
C LYS A 662 -10.96 28.93 -7.14
N GLY A 663 -9.99 28.05 -6.91
CA GLY A 663 -9.99 27.07 -5.83
C GLY A 663 -10.37 25.65 -6.23
N MET A 664 -10.68 25.33 -7.50
CA MET A 664 -10.98 23.96 -7.95
C MET A 664 -9.80 23.29 -8.69
N GLU A 665 -8.57 23.76 -8.50
CA GLU A 665 -7.41 23.35 -9.29
C GLU A 665 -7.13 21.83 -9.22
N LEU A 666 -7.13 21.23 -8.02
CA LEU A 666 -6.96 19.77 -7.86
C LEU A 666 -8.11 18.97 -8.47
N TYR A 667 -9.33 19.52 -8.41
CA TYR A 667 -10.49 18.89 -9.02
C TYR A 667 -10.42 18.96 -10.55
N ASN A 668 -9.92 20.05 -11.11
CA ASN A 668 -9.70 20.16 -12.55
C ASN A 668 -8.64 19.16 -13.06
N LEU A 669 -7.55 18.95 -12.31
CA LEU A 669 -6.59 17.87 -12.62
C LEU A 669 -7.26 16.49 -12.62
N PHE A 670 -8.11 16.21 -11.63
CA PHE A 670 -8.90 14.99 -11.61
C PHE A 670 -9.83 14.87 -12.83
N LEU A 671 -10.61 15.91 -13.14
CA LEU A 671 -11.50 15.94 -14.31
C LEU A 671 -10.75 15.77 -15.63
N GLY A 672 -9.56 16.36 -15.75
CA GLY A 672 -8.69 16.21 -16.92
C GLY A 672 -8.20 14.77 -17.09
N TYR A 673 -7.87 14.07 -16.00
CA TYR A 673 -7.49 12.66 -16.06
C TYR A 673 -8.64 11.77 -16.53
N ILE A 674 -9.84 11.99 -15.97
CA ILE A 674 -11.02 11.14 -16.23
C ILE A 674 -11.84 11.60 -17.43
N ALA A 675 -11.42 12.60 -18.21
CA ALA A 675 -12.26 13.21 -19.25
C ALA A 675 -12.85 12.20 -20.24
N ASN A 676 -12.07 11.16 -20.55
CA ASN A 676 -12.42 10.17 -21.57
C ASN A 676 -12.85 8.81 -20.99
N PHE A 677 -12.76 8.58 -19.68
CA PHE A 677 -12.98 7.27 -19.05
C PHE A 677 -12.10 6.16 -19.68
N ASP A 678 -10.98 6.52 -20.31
CA ASP A 678 -10.09 5.62 -21.07
C ASP A 678 -8.88 5.15 -20.25
N LYS A 679 -8.70 5.68 -19.04
CA LYS A 679 -7.56 5.41 -18.16
C LYS A 679 -8.01 4.80 -16.83
N PRO A 680 -8.45 3.53 -16.82
CA PRO A 680 -8.95 2.87 -15.61
C PRO A 680 -7.86 2.77 -14.53
N PHE A 681 -8.28 2.61 -13.27
CA PHE A 681 -7.37 2.26 -12.18
C PHE A 681 -7.13 0.75 -12.10
N MET A 682 -8.04 -0.06 -12.62
CA MET A 682 -7.85 -1.49 -12.89
C MET A 682 -7.11 -1.67 -14.20
N ASP A 683 -5.95 -2.33 -14.13
CA ASP A 683 -5.17 -2.69 -15.29
C ASP A 683 -5.77 -3.93 -15.96
N TRP A 684 -6.67 -3.69 -16.92
CA TRP A 684 -7.40 -4.74 -17.64
C TRP A 684 -6.50 -5.63 -18.50
N GLU A 685 -5.37 -5.09 -18.96
CA GLU A 685 -4.42 -5.73 -19.87
C GLU A 685 -3.22 -6.32 -19.13
N ALA A 686 -3.16 -6.16 -17.81
CA ALA A 686 -2.07 -6.66 -16.97
C ALA A 686 -1.79 -8.13 -17.26
N ASN A 687 -0.62 -8.44 -17.80
CA ASN A 687 -0.24 -9.81 -18.09
C ASN A 687 0.38 -10.49 -16.85
N PHE A 688 0.67 -11.79 -16.99
CA PHE A 688 1.24 -12.59 -15.90
C PHE A 688 2.57 -12.01 -15.38
N ASP A 689 3.43 -11.53 -16.27
CA ASP A 689 4.76 -11.04 -15.94
C ASP A 689 4.69 -9.75 -15.12
N GLU A 690 3.81 -8.84 -15.54
CA GLU A 690 3.52 -7.59 -14.83
C GLU A 690 2.93 -7.85 -13.44
N ILE A 691 1.95 -8.73 -13.34
CA ILE A 691 1.34 -9.12 -12.05
C ILE A 691 2.38 -9.74 -11.13
N PHE A 692 3.22 -10.64 -11.64
CA PHE A 692 4.27 -11.25 -10.85
C PHE A 692 5.29 -10.21 -10.38
N LYS A 693 5.72 -9.29 -11.27
CA LYS A 693 6.62 -8.18 -10.92
C LYS A 693 6.04 -7.28 -9.84
N GLN A 694 4.78 -6.87 -9.97
CA GLN A 694 4.07 -6.08 -8.96
C GLN A 694 3.97 -6.83 -7.62
N SER A 695 3.77 -8.15 -7.66
CA SER A 695 3.66 -8.97 -6.45
C SER A 695 4.97 -8.97 -5.65
N LEU A 696 6.11 -8.95 -6.35
CA LEU A 696 7.45 -8.87 -5.74
C LEU A 696 7.78 -7.46 -5.24
N ILE A 697 7.34 -6.41 -5.94
CA ILE A 697 7.48 -5.03 -5.44
C ILE A 697 6.69 -4.88 -4.13
N ARG A 698 5.44 -5.38 -4.08
CA ARG A 698 4.61 -5.38 -2.85
C ARG A 698 5.25 -6.20 -1.73
N LYS A 699 5.84 -7.37 -2.02
CA LYS A 699 6.65 -8.16 -1.06
C LYS A 699 7.78 -7.35 -0.44
N HIS A 700 8.44 -6.52 -1.24
CA HIS A 700 9.53 -5.68 -0.74
C HIS A 700 9.01 -4.53 0.09
N LYS A 701 7.95 -3.84 -0.35
CA LYS A 701 7.32 -2.76 0.42
C LYS A 701 6.87 -3.29 1.80
N SER A 702 6.16 -4.42 1.86
CA SER A 702 5.60 -4.99 3.11
C SER A 702 6.61 -5.52 4.13
N LYS A 703 7.87 -5.78 3.77
CA LYS A 703 8.91 -6.20 4.75
C LYS A 703 9.28 -5.11 5.77
N PHE A 704 8.64 -3.95 5.68
CA PHE A 704 9.33 -2.69 5.77
C PHE A 704 8.32 -1.52 5.91
N SER A 705 7.17 -1.60 5.26
CA SER A 705 5.94 -0.92 5.64
C SER A 705 5.14 -1.88 6.53
N TYR A 706 4.84 -1.43 7.75
CA TYR A 706 3.71 -1.78 8.62
C TYR A 706 4.05 -1.42 10.05
#